data_AF-A0A6H9YQ46-F1
#
_entry.id   AF-A0A6H9YQ46-F1
#
_cell.length_a   1.000
_cell.length_b   1.000
_cell.length_c   1.000
_cell.angle_alpha   90.00
_cell.angle_beta   90.00
_cell.angle_gamma   90.00
#
_symmetry.space_group_name_H-M   'P 1'
#
loop_
_entity.id
_entity.type
_entity.pdbx_description
1 polymer ?
#
loop_
_entity_poly.entity_id
_entity_poly.type
_entity_poly.pdbx_seq_one_letter_code
_entity_poly.pdbx_strand_id
1 'polypeptide(L)'
;MRNDMFRRLPVEQATGQLYGGRHRLRVVYRTRDLIVLGLGVMIGAGIFKVAGQQAVNNAGPAVIISFVVAGVVCLLAALSYAELSSIIPVAGSAYSFSYVAFGEVWAWVVGWSLILELLLATSVLARAWSLYATQALADFEVPIPEPLAGIIGQEKGFDLFALLILLLVVVMLATGSRLGLRTLWFMVLAKLIVLGLVIATGLKFFEPANLTPFVPPAQPAPDTSSQTVLDAIWNGITGGSPQVFGIWGILAATPAIAFGYIGFDLIATASEETEDAPRKVPRGMIASLAVTIVLYIGVAIAMIGMVSYKNLDPDKPLLAVAFGKVGADSMGKIIDVGVVLGLTTVILVLVISLTRVLFSMGRDGLLPRGVAQMSRFKVPSRATLVAGVAAIVMSQTLDVLTLEQMVVIGTLFAFMFVAAAVLALRRDRPDLHRPFKVPAASLTVLVTILAIGWLLLNLQVQTWSYFAIWMAMGMTVYVVYGRRKSQLRELLETAAAGPPLMPAAVPLAAPPPGSPPAAATPGGTPVARSQTTGAFAADPYHFSTRPGDPYPSDPYPNDPYQGDPYYQGDSYPSDPYRHPPRQSGQQPPAQYPTGQPPTGQSLTGRFPSGQYSSDPYQSTPRRPSPYDPYDPYADEPGEENPDPPPAGGRHRR
;
A
#
# COMPACT_ATOMS: atom_id res chain seq x y z
N MET A 1 -0.56 -22.39 33.99
CA MET A 1 -0.53 -21.24 33.06
C MET A 1 -1.78 -21.33 32.19
N ARG A 2 -2.56 -20.25 31.99
CA ARG A 2 -3.65 -20.26 30.99
C ARG A 2 -3.04 -20.13 29.59
N ASN A 3 -3.73 -20.66 28.58
CA ASN A 3 -3.13 -20.86 27.25
C ASN A 3 -3.28 -19.59 26.39
N ASP A 4 -2.40 -18.62 26.65
CA ASP A 4 -2.51 -17.23 26.15
C ASP A 4 -2.40 -17.05 24.63
N MET A 5 -2.04 -18.11 23.89
CA MET A 5 -1.79 -18.10 22.44
C MET A 5 -3.02 -17.75 21.57
N PHE A 6 -4.23 -17.93 22.09
CA PHE A 6 -5.50 -17.66 21.37
C PHE A 6 -6.19 -16.37 21.80
N ARG A 7 -5.48 -15.47 22.51
CA ARG A 7 -6.00 -14.14 22.87
C ARG A 7 -6.24 -13.30 21.59
N ARG A 8 -7.39 -12.64 21.52
CA ARG A 8 -7.81 -11.76 20.41
C ARG A 8 -7.76 -10.29 20.83
N LEU A 9 -7.56 -9.39 19.86
CA LEU A 9 -7.71 -7.95 20.08
C LEU A 9 -9.19 -7.55 20.00
N PRO A 10 -9.76 -6.85 21.00
CA PRO A 10 -11.11 -6.30 20.91
C PRO A 10 -11.26 -5.34 19.73
N VAL A 11 -12.40 -5.36 19.04
CA VAL A 11 -12.68 -4.46 17.90
C VAL A 11 -12.60 -3.00 18.34
N GLU A 12 -13.04 -2.74 19.57
CA GLU A 12 -13.09 -1.45 20.26
C GLU A 12 -11.68 -0.94 20.62
N GLN A 13 -10.70 -1.85 20.80
CA GLN A 13 -9.29 -1.48 20.93
C GLN A 13 -8.60 -1.33 19.57
N ALA A 14 -8.99 -2.12 18.57
CA ALA A 14 -8.52 -1.97 17.20
C ALA A 14 -8.98 -0.65 16.54
N THR A 15 -10.10 -0.07 17.01
CA THR A 15 -10.73 1.12 16.38
C THR A 15 -10.85 2.36 17.28
N GLY A 16 -10.91 2.20 18.62
CA GLY A 16 -11.49 3.21 19.50
C GLY A 16 -10.56 3.89 20.51
N GLN A 17 -9.95 3.15 21.45
CA GLN A 17 -9.49 3.76 22.71
C GLN A 17 -7.97 3.77 23.01
N LEU A 18 -7.15 2.89 22.42
CA LEU A 18 -5.68 2.90 22.63
C LEU A 18 -4.86 3.41 21.43
N TYR A 19 -5.54 3.79 20.33
CA TYR A 19 -4.95 4.58 19.23
C TYR A 19 -4.88 6.09 19.54
N GLY A 20 -5.21 6.48 20.78
CA GLY A 20 -5.26 7.89 21.21
C GLY A 20 -3.90 8.59 21.21
N GLY A 21 -3.83 9.74 20.54
CA GLY A 21 -3.02 10.86 21.02
C GLY A 21 -1.71 11.21 20.30
N ARG A 22 -1.09 10.34 19.47
CA ARG A 22 0.18 10.72 18.79
C ARG A 22 0.37 10.40 17.30
N HIS A 23 -0.21 9.32 16.75
CA HIS A 23 0.17 8.86 15.39
C HIS A 23 -0.99 8.37 14.51
N ARG A 24 -2.07 9.14 14.37
CA ARG A 24 -3.03 8.92 13.27
C ARG A 24 -2.45 9.50 11.98
N LEU A 25 -2.44 8.73 10.89
CA LEU A 25 -1.99 9.21 9.59
C LEU A 25 -2.89 10.35 9.07
N ARG A 26 -2.36 11.22 8.21
CA ARG A 26 -3.14 12.32 7.64
C ARG A 26 -4.15 11.76 6.64
N VAL A 27 -5.42 12.14 6.77
CA VAL A 27 -6.45 11.83 5.78
C VAL A 27 -6.09 12.51 4.45
N VAL A 28 -5.98 11.69 3.40
CA VAL A 28 -5.47 12.05 2.06
C VAL A 28 -6.35 11.44 0.95
N TYR A 29 -6.80 10.18 1.07
CA TYR A 29 -7.47 9.47 -0.01
C TYR A 29 -9.00 9.62 0.01
N ARG A 30 -9.59 9.72 -1.19
CA ARG A 30 -11.03 9.56 -1.46
C ARG A 30 -11.26 8.35 -2.37
N THR A 31 -12.52 7.96 -2.61
CA THR A 31 -12.85 6.74 -3.40
C THR A 31 -12.14 6.69 -4.75
N ARG A 32 -12.03 7.82 -5.46
CA ARG A 32 -11.37 7.86 -6.79
C ARG A 32 -9.88 7.58 -6.69
N ASP A 33 -9.22 8.13 -5.67
CA ASP A 33 -7.79 7.91 -5.41
C ASP A 33 -7.50 6.46 -5.00
N LEU A 34 -8.44 5.80 -4.30
CA LEU A 34 -8.35 4.38 -3.97
C LEU A 34 -8.57 3.48 -5.18
N ILE A 35 -9.46 3.84 -6.11
CA ILE A 35 -9.59 3.13 -7.40
C ILE A 35 -8.27 3.22 -8.18
N VAL A 36 -7.70 4.41 -8.24
CA VAL A 36 -6.40 4.68 -8.88
C VAL A 36 -5.26 3.93 -8.18
N LEU A 37 -5.23 3.86 -6.85
CA LEU A 37 -4.25 3.07 -6.10
C LEU A 37 -4.37 1.57 -6.44
N GLY A 38 -5.59 1.03 -6.48
CA GLY A 38 -5.86 -0.36 -6.88
C GLY A 38 -5.40 -0.69 -8.29
N LEU A 39 -5.84 0.09 -9.28
CA LEU A 39 -5.41 -0.06 -10.67
C LEU A 39 -3.89 0.13 -10.83
N GLY A 40 -3.31 1.05 -10.05
CA GLY A 40 -1.88 1.35 -10.05
C GLY A 40 -0.99 0.24 -9.48
N VAL A 41 -1.51 -0.66 -8.66
CA VAL A 41 -0.77 -1.79 -8.10
C VAL A 41 -1.11 -3.14 -8.76
N MET A 42 -2.38 -3.39 -9.11
CA MET A 42 -2.75 -4.61 -9.86
C MET A 42 -2.11 -4.64 -11.25
N ILE A 43 -2.16 -3.52 -11.99
CA ILE A 43 -1.65 -3.45 -13.37
C ILE A 43 -0.11 -3.43 -13.36
N GLY A 44 0.46 -4.63 -13.35
CA GLY A 44 1.89 -4.95 -13.37
C GLY A 44 2.18 -6.21 -14.19
N ALA A 45 3.26 -6.93 -13.89
CA ALA A 45 3.85 -7.94 -14.79
C ALA A 45 2.90 -9.10 -15.18
N GLY A 46 1.93 -9.45 -14.33
CA GLY A 46 0.99 -10.56 -14.56
C GLY A 46 0.25 -10.49 -15.90
N ILE A 47 -0.20 -9.31 -16.32
CA ILE A 47 -0.92 -9.18 -17.61
C ILE A 47 0.02 -9.12 -18.83
N PHE A 48 1.32 -8.84 -18.64
CA PHE A 48 2.29 -8.64 -19.72
C PHE A 48 3.18 -9.86 -20.02
N LYS A 49 3.52 -10.68 -19.01
CA LYS A 49 4.29 -11.94 -19.16
C LYS A 49 3.42 -13.17 -18.91
N VAL A 50 2.84 -13.29 -17.71
CA VAL A 50 2.14 -14.51 -17.25
C VAL A 50 0.94 -14.85 -18.11
N ALA A 51 0.16 -13.84 -18.53
CA ALA A 51 -0.99 -14.00 -19.43
C ALA A 51 -0.67 -14.85 -20.67
N GLY A 52 0.45 -14.56 -21.33
CA GLY A 52 0.89 -15.27 -22.52
C GLY A 52 1.52 -16.63 -22.20
N GLN A 53 2.34 -16.72 -21.14
CA GLN A 53 2.93 -17.98 -20.70
C GLN A 53 1.88 -19.06 -20.40
N GLN A 54 0.77 -18.68 -19.76
CA GLN A 54 -0.34 -19.57 -19.47
C GLN A 54 -1.17 -19.92 -20.71
N ALA A 55 -1.17 -19.06 -21.74
CA ALA A 55 -1.74 -19.37 -23.05
C ALA A 55 -0.90 -20.42 -23.80
N VAL A 56 0.43 -20.28 -23.80
CA VAL A 56 1.35 -21.23 -24.45
C VAL A 56 1.34 -22.59 -23.75
N ASN A 57 1.55 -22.60 -22.43
CA ASN A 57 1.92 -23.81 -21.71
C ASN A 57 0.73 -24.63 -21.22
N ASN A 58 -0.41 -23.99 -20.89
CA ASN A 58 -1.48 -24.62 -20.12
C ASN A 58 -2.86 -24.56 -20.77
N ALA A 59 -3.34 -23.40 -21.22
CA ALA A 59 -4.77 -23.21 -21.54
C ALA A 59 -5.08 -22.90 -23.02
N GLY A 60 -4.10 -22.56 -23.86
CA GLY A 60 -4.37 -22.11 -25.23
C GLY A 60 -5.25 -20.85 -25.26
N PRO A 61 -6.12 -20.69 -26.27
CA PRO A 61 -7.04 -19.56 -26.33
C PRO A 61 -8.04 -19.50 -25.15
N ALA A 62 -8.37 -20.64 -24.55
CA ALA A 62 -9.22 -20.74 -23.37
C ALA A 62 -8.58 -20.20 -22.08
N VAL A 63 -7.34 -19.69 -22.13
CA VAL A 63 -6.77 -18.85 -21.06
C VAL A 63 -7.69 -17.65 -20.73
N ILE A 64 -8.49 -17.17 -21.69
CA ILE A 64 -9.51 -16.13 -21.46
C ILE A 64 -10.53 -16.56 -20.40
N ILE A 65 -10.95 -17.84 -20.40
CA ILE A 65 -11.81 -18.38 -19.33
C ILE A 65 -11.05 -18.42 -18.00
N SER A 66 -9.76 -18.75 -18.02
CA SER A 66 -8.90 -18.77 -16.83
C SER A 66 -8.80 -17.37 -16.19
N PHE A 67 -8.73 -16.31 -17.00
CA PHE A 67 -8.82 -14.91 -16.55
C PHE A 67 -10.17 -14.55 -15.92
N VAL A 68 -11.28 -15.08 -16.44
CA VAL A 68 -12.62 -14.92 -15.85
C VAL A 68 -12.72 -15.64 -14.51
N VAL A 69 -12.28 -16.90 -14.42
CA VAL A 69 -12.33 -17.70 -13.18
C VAL A 69 -11.46 -17.06 -12.09
N ALA A 70 -10.20 -16.72 -12.40
CA ALA A 70 -9.31 -16.04 -11.46
C ALA A 70 -9.92 -14.70 -10.99
N GLY A 71 -10.47 -13.90 -11.92
CA GLY A 71 -11.13 -12.63 -11.60
C GLY A 71 -12.33 -12.81 -10.66
N VAL A 72 -13.15 -13.82 -10.88
CA VAL A 72 -14.30 -14.16 -10.00
C VAL A 72 -13.83 -14.61 -8.62
N VAL A 73 -12.80 -15.44 -8.50
CA VAL A 73 -12.27 -15.88 -7.19
C VAL A 73 -11.66 -14.70 -6.42
N CYS A 74 -10.89 -13.83 -7.10
CA CYS A 74 -10.39 -12.60 -6.52
C CYS A 74 -11.52 -11.64 -6.10
N LEU A 75 -12.62 -11.56 -6.86
CA LEU A 75 -13.79 -10.73 -6.51
C LEU A 75 -14.52 -11.27 -5.28
N LEU A 76 -14.66 -12.59 -5.14
CA LEU A 76 -15.21 -13.25 -3.97
C LEU A 76 -14.35 -13.05 -2.70
N ALA A 77 -13.02 -13.02 -2.87
CA ALA A 77 -12.09 -12.60 -1.82
C ALA A 77 -12.23 -11.10 -1.49
N ALA A 78 -12.30 -10.23 -2.50
CA ALA A 78 -12.46 -8.78 -2.34
C ALA A 78 -13.75 -8.40 -1.61
N LEU A 79 -14.86 -9.12 -1.82
CA LEU A 79 -16.08 -8.94 -1.01
C LEU A 79 -15.82 -9.20 0.48
N SER A 80 -15.03 -10.23 0.81
CA SER A 80 -14.69 -10.59 2.19
C SER A 80 -13.79 -9.52 2.84
N TYR A 81 -12.75 -9.07 2.10
CA TYR A 81 -11.92 -7.93 2.50
C TYR A 81 -12.72 -6.64 2.69
N ALA A 82 -13.69 -6.38 1.81
CA ALA A 82 -14.55 -5.20 1.86
C ALA A 82 -15.40 -5.16 3.13
N GLU A 83 -15.94 -6.29 3.60
CA GLU A 83 -16.66 -6.33 4.88
C GLU A 83 -15.71 -6.05 6.07
N LEU A 84 -14.57 -6.73 6.16
CA LEU A 84 -13.66 -6.53 7.30
C LEU A 84 -13.03 -5.12 7.30
N SER A 85 -12.68 -4.57 6.13
CA SER A 85 -12.21 -3.18 6.00
C SER A 85 -13.28 -2.15 6.39
N SER A 86 -14.57 -2.49 6.26
CA SER A 86 -15.67 -1.63 6.71
C SER A 86 -15.89 -1.64 8.23
N ILE A 87 -15.43 -2.68 8.92
CA ILE A 87 -15.57 -2.86 10.37
C ILE A 87 -14.29 -2.41 11.10
N ILE A 88 -13.12 -2.68 10.50
CA ILE A 88 -11.79 -2.49 11.12
C ILE A 88 -10.91 -1.64 10.17
N PRO A 89 -11.16 -0.31 10.05
CA PRO A 89 -10.47 0.57 9.08
C PRO A 89 -9.05 0.96 9.52
N VAL A 90 -8.16 -0.03 9.68
CA VAL A 90 -6.76 0.13 10.14
C VAL A 90 -5.75 -0.25 9.07
N ALA A 91 -4.51 0.26 9.15
CA ALA A 91 -3.50 0.12 8.10
C ALA A 91 -2.87 -1.28 7.96
N GLY A 92 -3.24 -2.24 8.82
CA GLY A 92 -2.65 -3.59 8.88
C GLY A 92 -3.34 -4.67 8.04
N SER A 93 -4.46 -4.37 7.35
CA SER A 93 -5.15 -5.32 6.44
C SER A 93 -5.38 -6.72 7.08
N ALA A 94 -5.14 -7.81 6.34
CA ALA A 94 -5.38 -9.19 6.77
C ALA A 94 -4.68 -9.61 8.08
N TYR A 95 -3.53 -9.02 8.41
CA TYR A 95 -2.87 -9.21 9.72
C TYR A 95 -3.77 -8.73 10.86
N SER A 96 -4.25 -7.48 10.78
CA SER A 96 -5.13 -6.90 11.80
C SER A 96 -6.50 -7.58 11.85
N PHE A 97 -7.04 -7.98 10.69
CA PHE A 97 -8.29 -8.75 10.63
C PHE A 97 -8.15 -10.09 11.35
N SER A 98 -7.04 -10.80 11.14
CA SER A 98 -6.75 -12.10 11.80
C SER A 98 -6.50 -11.95 13.30
N TYR A 99 -5.91 -10.84 13.73
CA TYR A 99 -5.70 -10.51 15.15
C TYR A 99 -7.03 -10.34 15.91
N VAL A 100 -8.00 -9.66 15.28
CA VAL A 100 -9.34 -9.46 15.85
C VAL A 100 -10.20 -10.73 15.75
N ALA A 101 -10.09 -11.49 14.66
CA ALA A 101 -10.91 -12.69 14.41
C ALA A 101 -10.42 -13.96 15.13
N PHE A 102 -9.11 -14.20 15.16
CA PHE A 102 -8.51 -15.48 15.57
C PHE A 102 -7.46 -15.35 16.67
N GLY A 103 -6.81 -14.19 16.78
CA GLY A 103 -5.86 -13.88 17.84
C GLY A 103 -4.39 -13.99 17.46
N GLU A 104 -3.52 -13.75 18.44
CA GLU A 104 -2.09 -13.44 18.24
C GLU A 104 -1.32 -14.43 17.35
N VAL A 105 -1.43 -15.73 17.60
CA VAL A 105 -0.71 -16.75 16.79
C VAL A 105 -1.15 -16.72 15.33
N TRP A 106 -2.46 -16.61 15.08
CA TRP A 106 -3.00 -16.58 13.73
C TRP A 106 -2.73 -15.25 13.03
N ALA A 107 -2.69 -14.14 13.78
CA ALA A 107 -2.22 -12.85 13.30
C ALA A 107 -0.76 -12.92 12.88
N TRP A 108 0.13 -13.48 13.72
CA TRP A 108 1.53 -13.68 13.36
C TRP A 108 1.67 -14.53 12.09
N VAL A 109 0.96 -15.66 12.02
CA VAL A 109 0.95 -16.58 10.87
C VAL A 109 0.54 -15.84 9.58
N VAL A 110 -0.57 -15.09 9.59
CA VAL A 110 -0.99 -14.33 8.41
C VAL A 110 -0.05 -13.16 8.11
N GLY A 111 0.42 -12.42 9.11
CA GLY A 111 1.38 -11.32 8.94
C GLY A 111 2.73 -11.77 8.38
N TRP A 112 3.22 -12.94 8.77
CA TRP A 112 4.44 -13.55 8.25
C TRP A 112 4.27 -14.06 6.81
N SER A 113 3.06 -14.48 6.43
CA SER A 113 2.69 -14.75 5.04
C SER A 113 2.68 -13.47 4.19
N LEU A 114 2.05 -12.39 4.68
CA LEU A 114 2.04 -11.07 4.02
C LEU A 114 3.46 -10.50 3.86
N ILE A 115 4.36 -10.73 4.82
CA ILE A 115 5.76 -10.31 4.69
C ILE A 115 6.43 -11.02 3.51
N LEU A 116 6.29 -12.35 3.37
CA LEU A 116 6.83 -13.09 2.22
C LEU A 116 6.22 -12.63 0.90
N GLU A 117 4.89 -12.49 0.86
CA GLU A 117 4.16 -12.04 -0.32
C GLU A 117 4.70 -10.70 -0.84
N LEU A 118 4.68 -9.68 0.02
CA LEU A 118 5.06 -8.32 -0.36
C LEU A 118 6.55 -8.19 -0.66
N LEU A 119 7.40 -8.94 0.06
CA LEU A 119 8.84 -8.95 -0.12
C LEU A 119 9.27 -9.64 -1.42
N LEU A 120 8.68 -10.81 -1.72
CA LEU A 120 8.89 -11.48 -3.00
C LEU A 120 8.30 -10.66 -4.15
N ALA A 121 7.06 -10.17 -4.04
CA ALA A 121 6.44 -9.34 -5.08
C ALA A 121 7.31 -8.13 -5.42
N THR A 122 7.81 -7.40 -4.41
CA THR A 122 8.74 -6.27 -4.61
C THR A 122 10.00 -6.70 -5.38
N SER A 123 10.56 -7.86 -5.03
CA SER A 123 11.80 -8.39 -5.62
C SER A 123 11.61 -8.88 -7.06
N VAL A 124 10.50 -9.58 -7.32
CA VAL A 124 10.05 -10.09 -8.64
C VAL A 124 9.77 -8.95 -9.59
N LEU A 125 8.99 -7.95 -9.15
CA LEU A 125 8.56 -6.85 -9.99
C LEU A 125 9.72 -5.88 -10.30
N ALA A 126 10.75 -5.80 -9.43
CA ALA A 126 12.01 -5.13 -9.75
C ALA A 126 12.84 -5.86 -10.81
N ARG A 127 12.87 -7.20 -10.81
CA ARG A 127 13.49 -7.99 -11.89
C ARG A 127 12.73 -7.85 -13.21
N ALA A 128 11.41 -7.94 -13.18
CA ALA A 128 10.57 -7.65 -14.34
C ALA A 128 10.83 -6.22 -14.86
N TRP A 129 10.93 -5.22 -13.97
CA TRP A 129 11.25 -3.84 -14.36
C TRP A 129 12.60 -3.74 -15.08
N SER A 130 13.63 -4.44 -14.61
CA SER A 130 14.94 -4.50 -15.28
C SER A 130 14.87 -5.10 -16.69
N LEU A 131 14.15 -6.22 -16.84
CA LEU A 131 13.96 -6.87 -18.14
C LEU A 131 13.27 -5.94 -19.15
N TYR A 132 12.13 -5.33 -18.77
CA TYR A 132 11.42 -4.39 -19.63
C TYR A 132 12.19 -3.08 -19.88
N ALA A 133 12.98 -2.60 -18.91
CA ALA A 133 13.84 -1.43 -19.11
C ALA A 133 15.00 -1.72 -20.07
N THR A 134 15.56 -2.93 -20.01
CA THR A 134 16.64 -3.36 -20.93
C THR A 134 16.10 -3.59 -22.34
N GLN A 135 14.92 -4.22 -22.48
CA GLN A 135 14.25 -4.35 -23.77
C GLN A 135 13.89 -2.97 -24.36
N ALA A 136 13.36 -2.04 -23.56
CA ALA A 136 13.06 -0.69 -24.02
C ALA A 136 14.32 0.04 -24.56
N LEU A 137 15.49 -0.10 -23.92
CA LEU A 137 16.73 0.48 -24.44
C LEU A 137 17.15 -0.12 -25.79
N ALA A 138 16.99 -1.44 -25.97
CA ALA A 138 17.23 -2.10 -27.24
C ALA A 138 16.24 -1.66 -28.33
N ASP A 139 14.96 -1.54 -27.98
CA ASP A 139 13.89 -1.06 -28.88
C ASP A 139 14.10 0.39 -29.34
N PHE A 140 14.75 1.24 -28.53
CA PHE A 140 15.17 2.59 -28.93
C PHE A 140 16.59 2.67 -29.51
N GLU A 141 17.21 1.52 -29.84
CA GLU A 141 18.55 1.41 -30.43
C GLU A 141 19.64 2.14 -29.60
N VAL A 142 19.44 2.25 -28.29
CA VAL A 142 20.38 2.93 -27.39
C VAL A 142 21.61 2.04 -27.19
N PRO A 143 22.83 2.47 -27.58
CA PRO A 143 24.01 1.62 -27.50
C PRO A 143 24.41 1.38 -26.05
N ILE A 144 24.36 0.12 -25.63
CA ILE A 144 24.76 -0.32 -24.29
C ILE A 144 26.20 -0.86 -24.35
N PRO A 145 27.17 -0.27 -23.61
CA PRO A 145 28.53 -0.79 -23.50
C PRO A 145 28.55 -2.25 -23.01
N GLU A 146 29.42 -3.08 -23.59
CA GLU A 146 29.54 -4.52 -23.24
C GLU A 146 29.65 -4.79 -21.72
N PRO A 147 30.42 -4.02 -20.92
CA PRO A 147 30.51 -4.25 -19.46
C PRO A 147 29.20 -3.98 -18.70
N LEU A 148 28.27 -3.22 -19.29
CA LEU A 148 26.93 -2.98 -18.74
C LEU A 148 25.92 -4.02 -19.23
N ALA A 149 26.02 -4.45 -20.50
CA ALA A 149 25.12 -5.43 -21.10
C ALA A 149 25.08 -6.76 -20.31
N GLY A 150 26.21 -7.19 -19.74
CA GLY A 150 26.29 -8.40 -18.91
C GLY A 150 25.75 -8.27 -17.47
N ILE A 151 25.29 -7.09 -17.03
CA ILE A 151 24.83 -6.83 -15.64
C ILE A 151 23.50 -6.07 -15.55
N ILE A 152 22.78 -5.89 -16.66
CA ILE A 152 21.41 -5.35 -16.72
C ILE A 152 20.49 -6.39 -17.35
N GLY A 153 19.18 -6.34 -17.06
CA GLY A 153 18.20 -7.25 -17.65
C GLY A 153 18.48 -8.73 -17.36
N GLN A 154 19.08 -9.04 -16.21
CA GLN A 154 19.50 -10.39 -15.87
C GLN A 154 18.35 -11.12 -15.16
N GLU A 155 17.95 -12.30 -15.66
CA GLU A 155 16.96 -13.12 -14.96
C GLU A 155 17.51 -13.71 -13.66
N LYS A 156 18.82 -13.99 -13.60
CA LYS A 156 19.52 -14.66 -12.48
C LYS A 156 20.87 -14.00 -12.23
N GLY A 157 21.44 -14.15 -11.02
CA GLY A 157 22.69 -13.47 -10.64
C GLY A 157 22.49 -11.95 -10.44
N PHE A 158 23.57 -11.17 -10.37
CA PHE A 158 23.50 -9.72 -10.09
C PHE A 158 22.80 -8.93 -11.20
N ASP A 159 22.02 -7.91 -10.84
CA ASP A 159 21.37 -6.99 -11.78
C ASP A 159 21.38 -5.54 -11.28
N LEU A 160 22.07 -4.67 -12.02
CA LEU A 160 22.26 -3.26 -11.71
C LEU A 160 20.97 -2.44 -11.81
N PHE A 161 20.08 -2.75 -12.74
CA PHE A 161 18.83 -2.01 -12.96
C PHE A 161 17.80 -2.32 -11.87
N ALA A 162 17.63 -3.60 -11.51
CA ALA A 162 16.80 -4.03 -10.38
C ALA A 162 17.34 -3.48 -9.05
N LEU A 163 18.68 -3.42 -8.88
CA LEU A 163 19.32 -2.78 -7.73
C LEU A 163 19.01 -1.27 -7.67
N LEU A 164 19.20 -0.55 -8.79
CA LEU A 164 19.02 0.90 -8.85
C LEU A 164 17.56 1.33 -8.63
N ILE A 165 16.57 0.64 -9.22
CA ILE A 165 15.16 1.00 -9.02
C ILE A 165 14.70 0.76 -7.57
N LEU A 166 15.16 -0.35 -6.96
CA LEU A 166 14.88 -0.62 -5.54
C LEU A 166 15.57 0.40 -4.63
N LEU A 167 16.85 0.69 -4.87
CA LEU A 167 17.60 1.71 -4.12
C LEU A 167 16.91 3.08 -4.19
N LEU A 168 16.50 3.50 -5.39
CA LEU A 168 15.78 4.75 -5.64
C LEU A 168 14.46 4.81 -4.86
N VAL A 169 13.61 3.78 -4.97
CA VAL A 169 12.32 3.71 -4.27
C VAL A 169 12.53 3.71 -2.74
N VAL A 170 13.49 2.94 -2.24
CA VAL A 170 13.77 2.80 -0.80
C VAL A 170 14.33 4.09 -0.22
N VAL A 171 15.27 4.77 -0.90
CA VAL A 171 15.80 6.07 -0.47
C VAL A 171 14.73 7.16 -0.53
N MET A 172 13.90 7.19 -1.59
CA MET A 172 12.79 8.13 -1.73
C MET A 172 11.79 7.98 -0.57
N LEU A 173 11.39 6.76 -0.24
CA LEU A 173 10.47 6.50 0.87
C LEU A 173 11.11 6.73 2.25
N ALA A 174 12.36 6.30 2.46
CA ALA A 174 13.05 6.44 3.75
C ALA A 174 13.37 7.91 4.10
N THR A 175 13.62 8.77 3.09
CA THR A 175 13.73 10.23 3.27
C THR A 175 12.39 10.94 3.45
N GLY A 176 11.27 10.21 3.35
CA GLY A 176 9.92 10.77 3.51
C GLY A 176 9.46 11.61 2.33
N SER A 177 10.06 11.43 1.14
CA SER A 177 9.57 12.04 -0.09
C SER A 177 8.17 11.52 -0.38
N ARG A 178 7.20 12.44 -0.45
CA ARG A 178 5.79 12.10 -0.65
C ARG A 178 5.47 12.21 -2.12
N LEU A 179 5.34 11.06 -2.80
CA LEU A 179 4.76 11.07 -4.14
C LEU A 179 3.35 11.68 -4.05
N GLY A 180 3.12 12.80 -4.74
CA GLY A 180 1.84 13.48 -4.68
C GLY A 180 0.74 12.64 -5.31
N LEU A 181 -0.49 12.74 -4.79
CA LEU A 181 -1.67 12.10 -5.39
C LEU A 181 -1.75 12.36 -6.90
N ARG A 182 -1.49 13.60 -7.34
CA ARG A 182 -1.44 13.99 -8.75
C ARG A 182 -0.47 13.13 -9.57
N THR A 183 0.72 12.85 -9.04
CA THR A 183 1.74 12.03 -9.70
C THR A 183 1.29 10.58 -9.82
N LEU A 184 0.69 10.00 -8.77
CA LEU A 184 0.08 8.67 -8.82
C LEU A 184 -1.03 8.63 -9.89
N TRP A 185 -1.92 9.63 -9.93
CA TRP A 185 -2.95 9.77 -10.97
C TRP A 185 -2.36 9.80 -12.38
N PHE A 186 -1.32 10.60 -12.64
CA PHE A 186 -0.67 10.67 -13.96
C PHE A 186 -0.04 9.33 -14.36
N MET A 187 0.70 8.67 -13.46
CA MET A 187 1.36 7.41 -13.75
C MET A 187 0.35 6.30 -14.06
N VAL A 188 -0.73 6.18 -13.26
CA VAL A 188 -1.77 5.16 -13.48
C VAL A 188 -2.58 5.46 -14.74
N LEU A 189 -2.89 6.73 -15.02
CA LEU A 189 -3.56 7.10 -16.27
C LEU A 189 -2.70 6.76 -17.50
N ALA A 190 -1.38 6.95 -17.43
CA ALA A 190 -0.47 6.55 -18.51
C ALA A 190 -0.51 5.04 -18.77
N LYS A 191 -0.51 4.19 -17.71
CA LYS A 191 -0.71 2.73 -17.88
C LYS A 191 -2.04 2.41 -18.57
N LEU A 192 -3.13 3.04 -18.13
CA LEU A 192 -4.47 2.79 -18.65
C LEU A 192 -4.61 3.22 -20.12
N ILE A 193 -3.91 4.28 -20.54
CA ILE A 193 -3.81 4.66 -21.95
C ILE A 193 -3.07 3.58 -22.75
N VAL A 194 -1.94 3.06 -22.25
CA VAL A 194 -1.20 1.98 -22.93
C VAL A 194 -2.03 0.70 -23.02
N LEU A 195 -2.73 0.27 -21.96
CA LEU A 195 -3.66 -0.86 -22.03
C LEU A 195 -4.81 -0.61 -23.01
N GLY A 196 -5.35 0.62 -23.07
CA GLY A 196 -6.38 1.00 -24.03
C GLY A 196 -5.88 0.90 -25.48
N LEU A 197 -4.65 1.33 -25.75
CA LEU A 197 -3.99 1.21 -27.05
C LEU A 197 -3.71 -0.24 -27.44
N VAL A 198 -3.21 -1.07 -26.49
CA VAL A 198 -3.05 -2.52 -26.65
C VAL A 198 -4.36 -3.17 -27.10
N ILE A 199 -5.47 -2.89 -26.40
CA ILE A 199 -6.77 -3.47 -26.74
C ILE A 199 -7.24 -2.96 -28.10
N ALA A 200 -7.21 -1.64 -28.33
CA ALA A 200 -7.73 -1.02 -29.56
C ALA A 200 -6.95 -1.42 -30.82
N THR A 201 -5.61 -1.51 -30.75
CA THR A 201 -4.77 -1.93 -31.88
C THR A 201 -4.72 -3.45 -32.01
N GLY A 202 -4.68 -4.21 -30.92
CA GLY A 202 -4.69 -5.68 -31.01
C GLY A 202 -6.00 -6.24 -31.59
N LEU A 203 -7.14 -5.60 -31.28
CA LEU A 203 -8.43 -5.93 -31.92
C LEU A 203 -8.48 -5.56 -33.41
N LYS A 204 -7.59 -4.70 -33.92
CA LYS A 204 -7.46 -4.39 -35.36
C LYS A 204 -6.75 -5.51 -36.13
N PHE A 205 -5.84 -6.23 -35.47
CA PHE A 205 -5.10 -7.37 -36.02
C PHE A 205 -5.72 -8.72 -35.58
N PHE A 206 -6.99 -8.73 -35.21
CA PHE A 206 -7.67 -9.92 -34.69
C PHE A 206 -8.07 -10.89 -35.82
N GLU A 207 -7.49 -12.08 -35.82
CA GLU A 207 -7.88 -13.17 -36.73
C GLU A 207 -8.63 -14.28 -35.97
N PRO A 208 -9.91 -14.56 -36.30
CA PRO A 208 -10.69 -15.61 -35.65
C PRO A 208 -10.04 -17.01 -35.72
N ALA A 209 -9.19 -17.26 -36.72
CA ALA A 209 -8.46 -18.52 -36.88
C ALA A 209 -7.51 -18.81 -35.69
N ASN A 210 -6.90 -17.78 -35.09
CA ASN A 210 -6.01 -17.93 -33.93
C ASN A 210 -6.73 -18.47 -32.68
N LEU A 211 -8.07 -18.32 -32.62
CA LEU A 211 -8.93 -18.90 -31.58
C LEU A 211 -9.33 -20.36 -31.88
N THR A 212 -8.79 -21.02 -32.92
CA THR A 212 -9.15 -22.40 -33.28
C THR A 212 -7.96 -23.38 -33.13
N PRO A 213 -8.11 -24.51 -32.39
CA PRO A 213 -9.20 -24.85 -31.47
C PRO A 213 -9.18 -23.97 -30.20
N PHE A 214 -10.35 -23.52 -29.74
CA PHE A 214 -10.43 -22.57 -28.61
C PHE A 214 -10.02 -23.20 -27.28
N VAL A 215 -10.52 -24.40 -27.01
CA VAL A 215 -9.96 -25.32 -26.01
C VAL A 215 -9.13 -26.34 -26.80
N PRO A 216 -7.79 -26.31 -26.74
CA PRO A 216 -6.99 -27.34 -27.40
C PRO A 216 -7.23 -28.71 -26.72
N PRO A 217 -7.10 -29.83 -27.46
CA PRO A 217 -7.28 -31.16 -26.87
C PRO A 217 -6.25 -31.39 -25.76
N ALA A 218 -6.70 -32.00 -24.67
CA ALA A 218 -5.85 -32.34 -23.53
C ALA A 218 -4.72 -33.28 -23.98
N GLN A 219 -3.51 -33.00 -23.51
CA GLN A 219 -2.28 -33.74 -23.80
C GLN A 219 -1.56 -34.05 -22.49
N PRO A 220 -0.76 -35.13 -22.40
CA PRO A 220 0.13 -35.34 -21.26
C PRO A 220 1.03 -34.11 -21.07
N ALA A 221 1.19 -33.66 -19.83
CA ALA A 221 2.13 -32.60 -19.52
C ALA A 221 3.57 -33.08 -19.80
N PRO A 222 4.49 -32.22 -20.30
CA PRO A 222 5.88 -32.60 -20.52
C PRO A 222 6.56 -33.10 -19.23
N ASP A 223 7.50 -34.03 -19.31
CA ASP A 223 8.19 -34.59 -18.12
C ASP A 223 8.95 -33.51 -17.31
N THR A 224 9.30 -32.39 -17.93
CA THR A 224 9.90 -31.21 -17.29
C THR A 224 8.89 -30.40 -16.45
N SER A 225 7.59 -30.69 -16.53
CA SER A 225 6.57 -29.98 -15.77
C SER A 225 6.55 -30.42 -14.30
N SER A 226 6.89 -29.48 -13.42
CA SER A 226 6.79 -29.62 -11.97
C SER A 226 5.34 -29.88 -11.55
N GLN A 227 5.07 -31.07 -11.00
CA GLN A 227 3.72 -31.48 -10.59
C GLN A 227 3.08 -30.52 -9.58
N THR A 228 1.77 -30.27 -9.73
CA THR A 228 0.98 -29.57 -8.71
C THR A 228 0.63 -30.51 -7.56
N VAL A 229 0.22 -29.95 -6.41
CA VAL A 229 -0.30 -30.76 -5.30
C VAL A 229 -1.58 -31.51 -5.72
N LEU A 230 -2.41 -30.91 -6.57
CA LEU A 230 -3.59 -31.55 -7.14
C LEU A 230 -3.21 -32.75 -8.03
N ASP A 231 -2.21 -32.60 -8.91
CA ASP A 231 -1.71 -33.73 -9.73
C ASP A 231 -1.18 -34.85 -8.84
N ALA A 232 -0.37 -34.53 -7.83
CA ALA A 232 0.20 -35.53 -6.92
C ALA A 232 -0.89 -36.32 -6.18
N ILE A 233 -1.96 -35.66 -5.72
CA ILE A 233 -3.12 -36.30 -5.10
C ILE A 233 -3.91 -37.12 -6.13
N TRP A 234 -4.21 -36.54 -7.29
CA TRP A 234 -5.04 -37.17 -8.32
C TRP A 234 -4.38 -38.40 -8.93
N ASN A 235 -3.09 -38.32 -9.27
CA ASN A 235 -2.31 -39.43 -9.81
C ASN A 235 -2.10 -40.51 -8.76
N GLY A 236 -1.95 -40.14 -7.48
CA GLY A 236 -1.91 -41.08 -6.35
C GLY A 236 -3.22 -41.85 -6.12
N ILE A 237 -4.37 -41.31 -6.55
CA ILE A 237 -5.69 -41.95 -6.46
C ILE A 237 -6.05 -42.74 -7.73
N THR A 238 -5.67 -42.23 -8.92
CA THR A 238 -6.17 -42.71 -10.22
C THR A 238 -5.13 -43.42 -11.09
N GLY A 239 -3.84 -43.31 -10.78
CA GLY A 239 -2.75 -43.78 -11.64
C GLY A 239 -2.56 -42.97 -12.93
N GLY A 240 -3.21 -41.80 -13.05
CA GLY A 240 -3.09 -40.93 -14.21
C GLY A 240 -1.75 -40.21 -14.34
N SER A 241 -1.55 -39.54 -15.48
CA SER A 241 -0.51 -38.53 -15.70
C SER A 241 -1.11 -37.11 -15.68
N PRO A 242 -0.33 -36.08 -15.32
CA PRO A 242 -0.78 -34.69 -15.41
C PRO A 242 -1.13 -34.32 -16.87
N GLN A 243 -2.11 -33.42 -17.06
CA GLN A 243 -2.56 -33.01 -18.39
C GLN A 243 -2.54 -31.49 -18.57
N VAL A 244 -1.98 -31.06 -19.69
CA VAL A 244 -2.07 -29.68 -20.21
C VAL A 244 -3.19 -29.57 -21.25
N PHE A 245 -3.72 -28.36 -21.44
CA PHE A 245 -4.89 -28.06 -22.26
C PHE A 245 -6.16 -28.82 -21.80
N GLY A 246 -7.22 -28.82 -22.63
CA GLY A 246 -8.55 -29.25 -22.22
C GLY A 246 -9.13 -28.37 -21.10
N ILE A 247 -10.12 -28.91 -20.37
CA ILE A 247 -10.73 -28.23 -19.22
C ILE A 247 -9.73 -28.14 -18.05
N TRP A 248 -8.88 -29.16 -17.88
CA TRP A 248 -7.87 -29.19 -16.81
C TRP A 248 -6.82 -28.08 -16.97
N GLY A 249 -6.31 -27.85 -18.19
CA GLY A 249 -5.37 -26.78 -18.48
C GLY A 249 -5.90 -25.37 -18.18
N ILE A 250 -7.21 -25.13 -18.34
CA ILE A 250 -7.87 -23.87 -17.93
C ILE A 250 -7.79 -23.71 -16.41
N LEU A 251 -8.12 -24.76 -15.66
CA LEU A 251 -8.10 -24.73 -14.19
C LEU A 251 -6.66 -24.63 -13.65
N ALA A 252 -5.70 -25.32 -14.26
CA ALA A 252 -4.28 -25.27 -13.91
C ALA A 252 -3.60 -23.93 -14.25
N ALA A 253 -4.06 -23.22 -15.29
CA ALA A 253 -3.60 -21.86 -15.60
C ALA A 253 -4.11 -20.80 -14.61
N THR A 254 -5.23 -21.06 -13.95
CA THR A 254 -5.96 -20.05 -13.15
C THR A 254 -5.17 -19.50 -11.94
N PRO A 255 -4.41 -20.29 -11.14
CA PRO A 255 -3.63 -19.76 -10.01
C PRO A 255 -2.51 -18.82 -10.46
N ALA A 256 -1.80 -19.14 -11.54
CA ALA A 256 -0.76 -18.27 -12.08
C ALA A 256 -1.37 -16.94 -12.56
N ILE A 257 -2.53 -16.99 -13.23
CA ILE A 257 -3.25 -15.77 -13.66
C ILE A 257 -3.76 -14.95 -12.48
N ALA A 258 -4.08 -15.58 -11.35
CA ALA A 258 -4.47 -14.89 -10.13
C ALA A 258 -3.39 -13.90 -9.64
N PHE A 259 -2.10 -14.14 -9.95
CA PHE A 259 -1.00 -13.20 -9.68
C PHE A 259 -1.29 -11.77 -10.18
N GLY A 260 -1.86 -11.64 -11.38
CA GLY A 260 -2.16 -10.32 -11.96
C GLY A 260 -3.26 -9.55 -11.23
N TYR A 261 -4.09 -10.23 -10.43
CA TYR A 261 -5.18 -9.62 -9.66
C TYR A 261 -4.80 -9.30 -8.20
N ILE A 262 -3.60 -9.68 -7.75
CA ILE A 262 -3.08 -9.35 -6.42
C ILE A 262 -2.93 -7.83 -6.31
N GLY A 263 -3.26 -7.25 -5.14
CA GLY A 263 -3.07 -5.84 -4.86
C GLY A 263 -4.34 -5.04 -4.54
N PHE A 264 -5.54 -5.58 -4.80
CA PHE A 264 -6.80 -4.94 -4.36
C PHE A 264 -6.88 -4.84 -2.83
N ASP A 265 -6.30 -5.81 -2.13
CA ASP A 265 -6.20 -5.92 -0.68
C ASP A 265 -5.31 -4.83 -0.06
N LEU A 266 -4.34 -4.32 -0.82
CA LEU A 266 -3.41 -3.28 -0.38
C LEU A 266 -4.12 -1.92 -0.18
N ILE A 267 -5.26 -1.73 -0.82
CA ILE A 267 -6.18 -0.60 -0.57
C ILE A 267 -6.64 -0.60 0.90
N ALA A 268 -6.78 -1.76 1.55
CA ALA A 268 -7.09 -1.83 2.98
C ALA A 268 -5.94 -1.27 3.85
N THR A 269 -4.68 -1.34 3.40
CA THR A 269 -3.55 -0.70 4.11
C THR A 269 -3.61 0.84 4.08
N ALA A 270 -4.43 1.43 3.20
CA ALA A 270 -4.69 2.87 3.11
C ALA A 270 -5.91 3.34 3.93
N SER A 271 -6.53 2.46 4.73
CA SER A 271 -7.75 2.78 5.49
C SER A 271 -7.58 3.97 6.45
N GLU A 272 -6.47 4.04 7.19
CA GLU A 272 -6.21 5.14 8.14
C GLU A 272 -6.04 6.51 7.47
N GLU A 273 -5.67 6.52 6.20
CA GLU A 273 -5.49 7.73 5.38
C GLU A 273 -6.73 8.06 4.52
N THR A 274 -7.83 7.31 4.67
CA THR A 274 -9.04 7.47 3.84
C THR A 274 -10.13 8.26 4.55
N GLU A 275 -10.66 9.28 3.87
CA GLU A 275 -11.84 10.05 4.30
C GLU A 275 -13.08 9.14 4.26
N ASP A 276 -13.80 8.90 5.37
CA ASP A 276 -14.90 7.89 5.43
C ASP A 276 -14.45 6.49 4.93
N ALA A 277 -13.31 6.03 5.43
CA ALA A 277 -12.74 4.72 5.12
C ALA A 277 -13.75 3.55 5.15
N PRO A 278 -14.65 3.43 6.16
CA PRO A 278 -15.59 2.32 6.25
C PRO A 278 -16.53 2.16 5.04
N ARG A 279 -16.75 3.24 4.27
CA ARG A 279 -17.57 3.21 3.04
C ARG A 279 -16.75 3.39 1.77
N LYS A 280 -15.63 4.11 1.80
CA LYS A 280 -14.82 4.39 0.61
C LYS A 280 -13.79 3.30 0.27
N VAL A 281 -13.22 2.60 1.26
CA VAL A 281 -12.31 1.46 1.03
C VAL A 281 -13.02 0.29 0.33
N PRO A 282 -14.19 -0.20 0.81
CA PRO A 282 -14.97 -1.23 0.10
C PRO A 282 -15.26 -0.90 -1.37
N ARG A 283 -15.66 0.35 -1.64
CA ARG A 283 -16.00 0.84 -2.98
C ARG A 283 -14.77 0.96 -3.88
N GLY A 284 -13.64 1.45 -3.36
CA GLY A 284 -12.38 1.55 -4.10
C GLY A 284 -11.88 0.18 -4.55
N MET A 285 -11.87 -0.77 -3.61
CA MET A 285 -11.45 -2.15 -3.83
C MET A 285 -12.28 -2.88 -4.90
N ILE A 286 -13.59 -2.96 -4.72
CA ILE A 286 -14.49 -3.66 -5.67
C ILE A 286 -14.47 -2.99 -7.05
N ALA A 287 -14.49 -1.66 -7.12
CA ALA A 287 -14.51 -0.95 -8.40
C ALA A 287 -13.18 -1.06 -9.18
N SER A 288 -12.03 -0.97 -8.49
CA SER A 288 -10.72 -1.16 -9.13
C SER A 288 -10.59 -2.58 -9.69
N LEU A 289 -10.93 -3.61 -8.90
CA LEU A 289 -10.83 -5.01 -9.34
C LEU A 289 -11.78 -5.32 -10.50
N ALA A 290 -13.02 -4.83 -10.48
CA ALA A 290 -13.96 -4.99 -11.59
C ALA A 290 -13.43 -4.37 -12.90
N VAL A 291 -12.78 -3.20 -12.82
CA VAL A 291 -12.12 -2.56 -13.98
C VAL A 291 -10.89 -3.37 -14.44
N THR A 292 -10.07 -3.87 -13.51
CA THR A 292 -8.93 -4.76 -13.84
C THR A 292 -9.39 -6.01 -14.60
N ILE A 293 -10.47 -6.68 -14.16
CA ILE A 293 -11.03 -7.88 -14.80
C ILE A 293 -11.43 -7.58 -16.26
N VAL A 294 -12.15 -6.48 -16.51
CA VAL A 294 -12.56 -6.10 -17.87
C VAL A 294 -11.34 -5.79 -18.75
N LEU A 295 -10.35 -5.05 -18.22
CA LEU A 295 -9.12 -4.72 -18.97
C LEU A 295 -8.30 -5.97 -19.29
N TYR A 296 -8.16 -6.91 -18.35
CA TYR A 296 -7.35 -8.12 -18.53
C TYR A 296 -7.99 -9.09 -19.53
N ILE A 297 -9.30 -9.28 -19.46
CA ILE A 297 -10.04 -10.05 -20.47
C ILE A 297 -9.86 -9.40 -21.85
N GLY A 298 -9.93 -8.07 -21.94
CA GLY A 298 -9.68 -7.32 -23.17
C GLY A 298 -8.27 -7.54 -23.74
N VAL A 299 -7.23 -7.45 -22.90
CA VAL A 299 -5.83 -7.69 -23.31
C VAL A 299 -5.61 -9.14 -23.72
N ALA A 300 -6.18 -10.12 -23.00
CA ALA A 300 -6.09 -11.54 -23.36
C ALA A 300 -6.75 -11.84 -24.71
N ILE A 301 -7.95 -11.31 -24.96
CA ILE A 301 -8.65 -11.42 -26.26
C ILE A 301 -7.80 -10.80 -27.38
N ALA A 302 -7.25 -9.61 -27.16
CA ALA A 302 -6.42 -8.92 -28.15
C ALA A 302 -5.13 -9.72 -28.46
N MET A 303 -4.36 -10.10 -27.45
CA MET A 303 -3.09 -10.83 -27.59
C MET A 303 -3.24 -12.13 -28.38
N ILE A 304 -4.25 -12.94 -28.05
CA ILE A 304 -4.46 -14.27 -28.63
C ILE A 304 -5.13 -14.16 -30.00
N GLY A 305 -5.98 -13.15 -30.20
CA GLY A 305 -6.57 -12.86 -31.51
C GLY A 305 -5.51 -12.46 -32.55
N MET A 306 -4.47 -11.74 -32.14
CA MET A 306 -3.35 -11.36 -33.02
C MET A 306 -2.46 -12.53 -33.44
N VAL A 307 -2.06 -13.39 -32.49
CA VAL A 307 -1.05 -14.42 -32.73
C VAL A 307 -1.43 -15.72 -32.04
N SER A 308 -1.52 -16.81 -32.82
CA SER A 308 -1.74 -18.16 -32.28
C SER A 308 -0.73 -18.50 -31.19
N TYR A 309 -1.21 -19.03 -30.06
CA TYR A 309 -0.40 -19.43 -28.90
C TYR A 309 0.78 -20.37 -29.25
N LYS A 310 0.65 -21.17 -30.32
CA LYS A 310 1.73 -22.06 -30.80
C LYS A 310 2.96 -21.32 -31.34
N ASN A 311 2.79 -20.06 -31.73
CA ASN A 311 3.83 -19.20 -32.29
C ASN A 311 4.37 -18.19 -31.26
N LEU A 312 3.98 -18.31 -29.99
CA LEU A 312 4.41 -17.47 -28.88
C LEU A 312 5.51 -18.18 -28.08
N ASP A 313 6.54 -17.41 -27.73
CA ASP A 313 7.78 -17.88 -27.08
C ASP A 313 7.70 -17.56 -25.57
N PRO A 314 7.50 -18.56 -24.69
CA PRO A 314 7.06 -18.31 -23.31
C PRO A 314 8.08 -17.56 -22.46
N ASP A 315 9.35 -17.55 -22.82
CA ASP A 315 10.38 -16.92 -22.01
C ASP A 315 10.51 -15.41 -22.30
N LYS A 316 9.98 -14.95 -23.44
CA LYS A 316 10.05 -13.54 -23.89
C LYS A 316 8.87 -12.67 -23.40
N PRO A 317 8.99 -11.33 -23.42
CA PRO A 317 7.88 -10.39 -23.21
C PRO A 317 6.78 -10.46 -24.29
N LEU A 318 5.91 -11.47 -24.15
CA LEU A 318 4.98 -11.93 -25.17
C LEU A 318 4.07 -10.86 -25.79
N LEU A 319 3.61 -9.87 -25.00
CA LEU A 319 2.71 -8.85 -25.54
C LEU A 319 3.41 -7.94 -26.57
N ALA A 320 4.63 -7.46 -26.28
CA ALA A 320 5.40 -6.63 -27.21
C ALA A 320 5.83 -7.45 -28.45
N VAL A 321 6.29 -8.68 -28.23
CA VAL A 321 6.65 -9.62 -29.31
C VAL A 321 5.46 -9.95 -30.23
N ALA A 322 4.24 -10.05 -29.69
CA ALA A 322 3.04 -10.26 -30.51
C ALA A 322 2.74 -9.08 -31.45
N PHE A 323 2.93 -7.83 -30.99
CA PHE A 323 2.78 -6.66 -31.86
C PHE A 323 3.85 -6.57 -32.96
N GLY A 324 5.11 -6.91 -32.65
CA GLY A 324 6.14 -7.00 -33.69
C GLY A 324 5.82 -8.06 -34.75
N LYS A 325 5.30 -9.23 -34.33
CA LYS A 325 4.90 -10.30 -35.27
C LYS A 325 3.75 -9.95 -36.21
N VAL A 326 2.94 -8.92 -35.91
CA VAL A 326 1.90 -8.40 -36.83
C VAL A 326 2.32 -7.11 -37.55
N GLY A 327 3.62 -6.76 -37.54
CA GLY A 327 4.15 -5.58 -38.22
C GLY A 327 3.77 -4.25 -37.55
N ALA A 328 3.52 -4.27 -36.25
CA ALA A 328 3.12 -3.12 -35.44
C ALA A 328 4.19 -2.75 -34.41
N ASP A 329 5.47 -2.77 -34.82
CA ASP A 329 6.65 -2.61 -33.94
C ASP A 329 6.57 -1.37 -33.04
N SER A 330 6.08 -0.25 -33.57
CA SER A 330 5.85 1.00 -32.82
C SER A 330 4.95 0.82 -31.59
N MET A 331 4.05 -0.16 -31.59
CA MET A 331 3.22 -0.49 -30.42
C MET A 331 4.01 -1.28 -29.37
N GLY A 332 4.96 -2.14 -29.78
CA GLY A 332 5.91 -2.78 -28.86
C GLY A 332 6.70 -1.75 -28.04
N LYS A 333 7.29 -0.75 -28.72
CA LYS A 333 8.03 0.34 -28.07
C LYS A 333 7.16 1.15 -27.07
N ILE A 334 5.89 1.37 -27.39
CA ILE A 334 4.92 2.04 -26.50
C ILE A 334 4.55 1.16 -25.30
N ILE A 335 4.41 -0.15 -25.51
CA ILE A 335 4.13 -1.13 -24.44
C ILE A 335 5.28 -1.14 -23.45
N ASP A 336 6.52 -1.32 -23.88
CA ASP A 336 7.63 -1.52 -22.94
C ASP A 336 7.90 -0.27 -22.09
N VAL A 337 7.82 0.94 -22.66
CA VAL A 337 7.83 2.19 -21.87
C VAL A 337 6.65 2.24 -20.90
N GLY A 338 5.46 1.83 -21.33
CA GLY A 338 4.27 1.71 -20.49
C GLY A 338 4.42 0.68 -19.37
N VAL A 339 5.16 -0.41 -19.58
CA VAL A 339 5.46 -1.44 -18.57
C VAL A 339 6.54 -0.97 -17.61
N VAL A 340 7.57 -0.26 -18.06
CA VAL A 340 8.60 0.34 -17.18
C VAL A 340 7.97 1.37 -16.24
N LEU A 341 7.18 2.31 -16.77
CA LEU A 341 6.36 3.23 -15.96
C LEU A 341 5.35 2.47 -15.10
N GLY A 342 4.82 1.38 -15.66
CA GLY A 342 3.95 0.39 -15.01
C GLY A 342 4.53 -0.12 -13.69
N LEU A 343 5.58 -0.93 -13.78
CA LEU A 343 6.20 -1.64 -12.69
C LEU A 343 6.80 -0.69 -11.64
N THR A 344 7.28 0.49 -12.06
CA THR A 344 7.76 1.55 -11.16
C THR A 344 6.75 1.88 -10.05
N THR A 345 5.45 2.04 -10.37
CA THR A 345 4.45 2.35 -9.33
C THR A 345 4.06 1.13 -8.50
N VAL A 346 4.14 -0.08 -9.08
CA VAL A 346 3.81 -1.30 -8.34
C VAL A 346 4.85 -1.56 -7.25
N ILE A 347 6.14 -1.47 -7.60
CA ILE A 347 7.27 -1.54 -6.66
C ILE A 347 7.11 -0.50 -5.55
N LEU A 348 6.77 0.75 -5.92
CA LEU A 348 6.54 1.83 -4.95
C LEU A 348 5.41 1.50 -3.94
N VAL A 349 4.26 1.04 -4.43
CA VAL A 349 3.13 0.68 -3.54
C VAL A 349 3.46 -0.54 -2.68
N LEU A 350 4.13 -1.54 -3.22
CA LEU A 350 4.52 -2.74 -2.46
C LEU A 350 5.51 -2.43 -1.33
N VAL A 351 6.53 -1.59 -1.56
CA VAL A 351 7.45 -1.16 -0.49
C VAL A 351 6.70 -0.34 0.58
N ILE A 352 5.72 0.48 0.19
CA ILE A 352 4.84 1.20 1.13
C ILE A 352 4.00 0.20 1.98
N SER A 353 3.38 -0.80 1.35
CA SER A 353 2.55 -1.79 2.07
C SER A 353 3.38 -2.71 2.96
N LEU A 354 4.54 -3.20 2.51
CA LEU A 354 5.48 -3.99 3.32
C LEU A 354 5.97 -3.18 4.53
N THR A 355 6.29 -1.90 4.32
CA THR A 355 6.63 -0.95 5.40
C THR A 355 5.49 -0.85 6.43
N ARG A 356 4.21 -0.80 6.00
CA ARG A 356 3.04 -0.73 6.91
C ARG A 356 2.84 -2.01 7.72
N VAL A 357 2.97 -3.18 7.10
CA VAL A 357 2.85 -4.47 7.79
C VAL A 357 3.95 -4.62 8.84
N LEU A 358 5.22 -4.37 8.47
CA LEU A 358 6.36 -4.41 9.40
C LEU A 358 6.22 -3.38 10.54
N PHE A 359 5.75 -2.17 10.25
CA PHE A 359 5.49 -1.14 11.27
C PHE A 359 4.41 -1.59 12.27
N SER A 360 3.29 -2.15 11.78
CA SER A 360 2.20 -2.66 12.62
C SER A 360 2.67 -3.81 13.52
N MET A 361 3.29 -4.84 12.96
CA MET A 361 3.82 -5.98 13.71
C MET A 361 4.94 -5.61 14.69
N GLY A 362 5.75 -4.59 14.36
CA GLY A 362 6.78 -4.04 15.27
C GLY A 362 6.20 -3.19 16.40
N ARG A 363 5.08 -2.50 16.17
CA ARG A 363 4.37 -1.72 17.19
C ARG A 363 3.70 -2.64 18.19
N ASP A 364 3.02 -3.68 17.71
CA ASP A 364 2.28 -4.65 18.52
C ASP A 364 3.23 -5.60 19.32
N GLY A 365 4.54 -5.50 19.10
CA GLY A 365 5.60 -6.17 19.86
C GLY A 365 6.04 -7.54 19.30
N LEU A 366 5.50 -7.96 18.16
CA LEU A 366 5.82 -9.24 17.52
C LEU A 366 7.14 -9.21 16.74
N LEU A 367 7.55 -8.04 16.25
CA LEU A 367 8.87 -7.77 15.67
C LEU A 367 9.70 -6.84 16.58
N PRO A 368 11.03 -6.70 16.36
CA PRO A 368 11.86 -5.79 17.14
C PRO A 368 11.33 -4.36 17.16
N ARG A 369 11.03 -3.83 18.36
CA ARG A 369 10.41 -2.49 18.56
C ARG A 369 11.13 -1.33 17.85
N GLY A 370 12.43 -1.49 17.52
CA GLY A 370 13.19 -0.52 16.72
C GLY A 370 12.69 -0.34 15.28
N VAL A 371 11.96 -1.31 14.72
CA VAL A 371 11.31 -1.25 13.39
C VAL A 371 10.14 -0.26 13.39
N ALA A 372 9.40 -0.18 14.50
CA ALA A 372 8.24 0.71 14.66
C ALA A 372 8.60 2.15 15.09
N GLN A 373 9.88 2.53 15.06
CA GLN A 373 10.30 3.90 15.35
C GLN A 373 10.15 4.79 14.09
N MET A 374 9.41 5.89 14.23
CA MET A 374 9.30 6.92 13.20
C MET A 374 10.56 7.80 13.15
N SER A 375 10.92 8.28 11.96
CA SER A 375 12.00 9.25 11.77
C SER A 375 11.53 10.70 11.90
N ARG A 376 12.49 11.64 11.85
CA ARG A 376 12.23 13.10 11.82
C ARG A 376 11.21 13.55 10.77
N PHE A 377 11.06 12.78 9.68
CA PHE A 377 10.15 13.07 8.58
C PHE A 377 8.70 12.59 8.81
N LYS A 378 8.41 12.02 10.00
CA LYS A 378 7.12 11.39 10.36
C LYS A 378 6.74 10.23 9.43
N VAL A 379 7.74 9.45 9.02
CA VAL A 379 7.60 8.17 8.30
C VAL A 379 8.41 7.08 9.01
N PRO A 380 8.03 5.80 8.93
CA PRO A 380 8.75 4.70 9.58
C PRO A 380 9.99 4.26 8.79
N SER A 381 10.95 5.17 8.60
CA SER A 381 12.13 4.96 7.74
C SER A 381 12.92 3.69 8.06
N ARG A 382 12.93 3.21 9.31
CA ARG A 382 13.58 1.94 9.67
C ARG A 382 12.86 0.71 9.14
N ALA A 383 11.53 0.67 9.16
CA ALA A 383 10.77 -0.38 8.50
C ALA A 383 10.99 -0.34 6.98
N THR A 384 11.05 0.86 6.38
CA THR A 384 11.37 1.02 4.95
C THR A 384 12.77 0.54 4.59
N LEU A 385 13.78 0.83 5.41
CA LEU A 385 15.15 0.33 5.19
C LEU A 385 15.26 -1.19 5.36
N VAL A 386 14.60 -1.77 6.36
CA VAL A 386 14.56 -3.24 6.55
C VAL A 386 13.84 -3.92 5.38
N ALA A 387 12.67 -3.42 4.99
CA ALA A 387 11.93 -3.89 3.81
C ALA A 387 12.77 -3.79 2.52
N GLY A 388 13.38 -2.64 2.31
CA GLY A 388 14.15 -2.30 1.12
C GLY A 388 15.43 -3.12 0.99
N VAL A 389 16.23 -3.23 2.05
CA VAL A 389 17.45 -4.03 2.05
C VAL A 389 17.11 -5.51 1.90
N ALA A 390 16.05 -6.02 2.52
CA ALA A 390 15.61 -7.39 2.32
C ALA A 390 15.17 -7.64 0.85
N ALA A 391 14.41 -6.72 0.25
CA ALA A 391 13.99 -6.83 -1.14
C ALA A 391 15.17 -6.75 -2.12
N ILE A 392 16.15 -5.88 -1.85
CA ILE A 392 17.41 -5.83 -2.61
C ILE A 392 18.16 -7.15 -2.48
N VAL A 393 18.37 -7.67 -1.27
CA VAL A 393 19.11 -8.94 -1.05
C VAL A 393 18.41 -10.12 -1.72
N MET A 394 17.08 -10.24 -1.60
CA MET A 394 16.35 -11.32 -2.28
C MET A 394 16.37 -11.15 -3.80
N SER A 395 16.11 -9.94 -4.30
CA SER A 395 16.17 -9.65 -5.74
C SER A 395 17.56 -9.89 -6.32
N GLN A 396 18.64 -9.70 -5.57
CA GLN A 396 20.03 -9.84 -6.05
C GLN A 396 20.66 -11.22 -5.85
N THR A 397 20.20 -12.02 -4.87
CA THR A 397 20.80 -13.33 -4.56
C THR A 397 19.96 -14.54 -4.96
N LEU A 398 18.65 -14.36 -5.20
CA LEU A 398 17.73 -15.44 -5.55
C LEU A 398 17.18 -15.30 -6.97
N ASP A 399 16.88 -16.43 -7.60
CA ASP A 399 16.13 -16.52 -8.86
C ASP A 399 14.64 -16.22 -8.60
N VAL A 400 14.33 -14.98 -8.21
CA VAL A 400 13.00 -14.59 -7.73
C VAL A 400 11.92 -14.77 -8.79
N LEU A 401 12.27 -14.75 -10.09
CA LEU A 401 11.31 -14.97 -11.18
C LEU A 401 10.70 -16.37 -11.13
N THR A 402 11.46 -17.39 -10.71
CA THR A 402 10.89 -18.74 -10.43
C THR A 402 10.02 -18.80 -9.17
N LEU A 403 10.10 -17.78 -8.29
CA LEU A 403 9.37 -17.69 -7.04
C LEU A 403 8.06 -16.89 -7.15
N GLU A 404 7.59 -16.56 -8.37
CA GLU A 404 6.31 -15.85 -8.55
C GLU A 404 5.13 -16.60 -7.89
N GLN A 405 5.08 -17.93 -8.02
CA GLN A 405 4.05 -18.76 -7.36
C GLN A 405 4.15 -18.71 -5.82
N MET A 406 5.31 -18.38 -5.24
CA MET A 406 5.42 -18.14 -3.80
C MET A 406 4.77 -16.81 -3.38
N VAL A 407 4.64 -15.82 -4.26
CA VAL A 407 3.77 -14.67 -4.00
C VAL A 407 2.33 -15.16 -3.93
N VAL A 408 1.88 -15.88 -4.97
CA VAL A 408 0.50 -16.37 -5.10
C VAL A 408 0.06 -17.24 -3.90
N ILE A 409 0.88 -18.18 -3.44
CA ILE A 409 0.53 -19.01 -2.27
C ILE A 409 0.38 -18.16 -0.99
N GLY A 410 1.25 -17.15 -0.80
CA GLY A 410 1.22 -16.26 0.35
C GLY A 410 -0.05 -15.39 0.39
N THR A 411 -0.43 -14.84 -0.77
CA THR A 411 -1.67 -14.07 -0.95
C THR A 411 -2.90 -14.93 -0.75
N LEU A 412 -3.00 -16.08 -1.44
CA LEU A 412 -4.16 -16.97 -1.37
C LEU A 412 -4.36 -17.51 0.06
N PHE A 413 -3.27 -17.82 0.77
CA PHE A 413 -3.33 -18.18 2.19
C PHE A 413 -3.91 -17.04 3.04
N ALA A 414 -3.44 -15.80 2.87
CA ALA A 414 -3.99 -14.64 3.58
C ALA A 414 -5.47 -14.39 3.22
N PHE A 415 -5.86 -14.55 1.95
CA PHE A 415 -7.23 -14.38 1.48
C PHE A 415 -8.18 -15.44 2.08
N MET A 416 -7.73 -16.69 2.22
CA MET A 416 -8.49 -17.75 2.88
C MET A 416 -8.74 -17.42 4.36
N PHE A 417 -7.73 -16.88 5.06
CA PHE A 417 -7.90 -16.42 6.45
C PHE A 417 -8.86 -15.22 6.55
N VAL A 418 -8.84 -14.28 5.60
CA VAL A 418 -9.80 -13.16 5.58
C VAL A 418 -11.23 -13.63 5.32
N ALA A 419 -11.44 -14.57 4.40
CA ALA A 419 -12.75 -15.18 4.18
C ALA A 419 -13.26 -15.88 5.45
N ALA A 420 -12.42 -16.71 6.08
CA ALA A 420 -12.76 -17.37 7.35
C ALA A 420 -13.03 -16.37 8.48
N ALA A 421 -12.30 -15.25 8.54
CA ALA A 421 -12.48 -14.20 9.54
C ALA A 421 -13.85 -13.49 9.43
N VAL A 422 -14.42 -13.35 8.23
CA VAL A 422 -15.80 -12.84 8.06
C VAL A 422 -16.80 -13.77 8.75
N LEU A 423 -16.67 -15.09 8.56
CA LEU A 423 -17.56 -16.07 9.19
C LEU A 423 -17.39 -16.11 10.71
N ALA A 424 -16.15 -16.06 11.20
CA ALA A 424 -15.83 -16.00 12.63
C ALA A 424 -16.43 -14.74 13.28
N LEU A 425 -16.19 -13.55 12.72
CA LEU A 425 -16.77 -12.31 13.26
C LEU A 425 -18.30 -12.27 13.18
N ARG A 426 -18.93 -12.95 12.21
CA ARG A 426 -20.40 -13.04 12.13
C ARG A 426 -21.00 -13.96 13.19
N ARG A 427 -20.25 -14.97 13.65
CA ARG A 427 -20.66 -15.87 14.74
C ARG A 427 -20.37 -15.27 16.12
N ASP A 428 -19.17 -14.72 16.30
CA ASP A 428 -18.64 -14.36 17.61
C ASP A 428 -18.98 -12.92 18.02
N ARG A 429 -19.29 -12.03 17.06
CA ARG A 429 -19.71 -10.63 17.26
C ARG A 429 -20.78 -10.19 16.23
N PRO A 430 -22.00 -10.76 16.28
CA PRO A 430 -23.08 -10.46 15.33
C PRO A 430 -23.62 -9.02 15.46
N ASP A 431 -23.40 -8.40 16.60
CA ASP A 431 -23.79 -7.05 17.04
C ASP A 431 -23.07 -5.90 16.32
N LEU A 432 -21.87 -6.16 15.78
CA LEU A 432 -21.04 -5.13 15.15
C LEU A 432 -21.76 -4.43 13.98
N HIS A 433 -21.69 -3.10 13.96
CA HIS A 433 -22.13 -2.31 12.82
C HIS A 433 -21.25 -2.60 11.59
N ARG A 434 -21.88 -2.96 10.46
CA ARG A 434 -21.19 -3.33 9.21
C ARG A 434 -21.67 -2.42 8.06
N PRO A 435 -20.93 -1.34 7.73
CA PRO A 435 -21.27 -0.41 6.65
C PRO A 435 -21.26 -1.07 5.26
N PHE A 436 -20.43 -2.09 5.07
CA PHE A 436 -20.51 -3.02 3.95
C PHE A 436 -20.84 -4.43 4.48
N LYS A 437 -21.59 -5.21 3.71
CA LYS A 437 -21.96 -6.60 4.05
C LYS A 437 -21.81 -7.47 2.82
N VAL A 438 -21.11 -8.60 2.94
CA VAL A 438 -21.05 -9.63 1.89
C VAL A 438 -22.47 -10.13 1.58
N PRO A 439 -22.94 -10.09 0.31
CA PRO A 439 -24.20 -10.71 -0.10
C PRO A 439 -24.18 -12.21 0.22
N ALA A 440 -25.32 -12.79 0.64
CA ALA A 440 -25.44 -14.23 0.94
C ALA A 440 -24.28 -14.82 1.80
N ALA A 441 -23.75 -14.02 2.75
CA ALA A 441 -22.41 -14.14 3.31
C ALA A 441 -21.89 -15.56 3.59
N SER A 442 -22.67 -16.43 4.26
CA SER A 442 -22.23 -17.79 4.58
C SER A 442 -21.93 -18.64 3.33
N LEU A 443 -22.75 -18.50 2.28
CA LEU A 443 -22.54 -19.19 1.00
C LEU A 443 -21.36 -18.56 0.26
N THR A 444 -21.34 -17.24 0.13
CA THR A 444 -20.27 -16.54 -0.58
C THR A 444 -18.91 -16.79 0.06
N VAL A 445 -18.77 -16.72 1.38
CA VAL A 445 -17.52 -17.05 2.10
C VAL A 445 -17.14 -18.53 1.93
N LEU A 446 -18.10 -19.46 1.98
CA LEU A 446 -17.81 -20.88 1.75
C LEU A 446 -17.28 -21.12 0.34
N VAL A 447 -17.91 -20.53 -0.68
CA VAL A 447 -17.44 -20.59 -2.07
C VAL A 447 -16.07 -19.91 -2.23
N THR A 448 -15.82 -18.77 -1.56
CA THR A 448 -14.49 -18.14 -1.51
C THR A 448 -13.43 -19.09 -0.97
N ILE A 449 -13.68 -19.74 0.17
CA ILE A 449 -12.72 -20.67 0.80
C ILE A 449 -12.48 -21.90 -0.08
N LEU A 450 -13.54 -22.50 -0.66
CA LEU A 450 -13.41 -23.65 -1.54
C LEU A 450 -12.65 -23.32 -2.84
N ALA A 451 -12.94 -22.16 -3.45
CA ALA A 451 -12.27 -21.75 -4.68
C ALA A 451 -10.81 -21.34 -4.45
N ILE A 452 -10.49 -20.66 -3.34
CA ILE A 452 -9.10 -20.38 -2.96
C ILE A 452 -8.36 -21.69 -2.63
N GLY A 453 -8.99 -22.62 -1.91
CA GLY A 453 -8.45 -23.95 -1.64
C GLY A 453 -8.14 -24.73 -2.93
N TRP A 454 -9.01 -24.65 -3.93
CA TRP A 454 -8.76 -25.20 -5.25
C TRP A 454 -7.54 -24.56 -5.93
N LEU A 455 -7.44 -23.23 -5.95
CA LEU A 455 -6.28 -22.55 -6.55
C LEU A 455 -4.98 -22.91 -5.82
N LEU A 456 -4.99 -22.99 -4.49
CA LEU A 456 -3.85 -23.42 -3.67
C LEU A 456 -3.39 -24.85 -4.01
N LEU A 457 -4.32 -25.78 -4.26
CA LEU A 457 -3.98 -27.16 -4.66
C LEU A 457 -3.38 -27.23 -6.08
N ASN A 458 -3.76 -26.34 -6.98
CA ASN A 458 -3.20 -26.24 -8.35
C ASN A 458 -1.82 -25.54 -8.39
N LEU A 459 -1.19 -25.25 -7.25
CA LEU A 459 0.20 -24.78 -7.18
C LEU A 459 1.20 -25.95 -7.08
N GLN A 460 2.44 -25.70 -7.52
CA GLN A 460 3.51 -26.70 -7.55
C GLN A 460 3.84 -27.24 -6.14
N VAL A 461 4.18 -28.53 -6.04
CA VAL A 461 4.65 -29.15 -4.78
C VAL A 461 5.88 -28.42 -4.21
N GLN A 462 6.75 -27.90 -5.10
CA GLN A 462 7.92 -27.11 -4.75
C GLN A 462 7.57 -25.75 -4.11
N THR A 463 6.54 -25.06 -4.62
CA THR A 463 6.01 -23.82 -4.01
C THR A 463 5.50 -24.08 -2.59
N TRP A 464 4.79 -25.19 -2.40
CA TRP A 464 4.30 -25.61 -1.08
C TRP A 464 5.42 -25.94 -0.09
N SER A 465 6.49 -26.61 -0.53
CA SER A 465 7.62 -26.93 0.36
C SER A 465 8.38 -25.68 0.80
N TYR A 466 8.63 -24.73 -0.12
CA TYR A 466 9.26 -23.45 0.20
C TYR A 466 8.38 -22.58 1.11
N PHE A 467 7.06 -22.56 0.89
CA PHE A 467 6.13 -21.87 1.79
C PHE A 467 6.12 -22.52 3.19
N ALA A 468 6.08 -23.85 3.29
CA ALA A 468 6.14 -24.56 4.57
C ALA A 468 7.45 -24.25 5.33
N ILE A 469 8.60 -24.20 4.64
CA ILE A 469 9.89 -23.80 5.23
C ILE A 469 9.84 -22.36 5.74
N TRP A 470 9.31 -21.41 4.96
CA TRP A 470 9.15 -20.02 5.41
C TRP A 470 8.26 -19.90 6.64
N MET A 471 7.14 -20.62 6.66
CA MET A 471 6.20 -20.62 7.79
C MET A 471 6.79 -21.28 9.05
N ALA A 472 7.64 -22.31 8.90
CA ALA A 472 8.40 -22.89 10.00
C ALA A 472 9.45 -21.93 10.58
N MET A 473 10.16 -21.18 9.74
CA MET A 473 11.07 -20.11 10.18
C MET A 473 10.30 -19.02 10.95
N GLY A 474 9.15 -18.59 10.44
CA GLY A 474 8.28 -17.63 11.12
C GLY A 474 7.78 -18.10 12.47
N MET A 475 7.31 -19.35 12.56
CA MET A 475 6.88 -19.93 13.83
C MET A 475 8.04 -20.01 14.85
N THR A 476 9.25 -20.29 14.37
CA THR A 476 10.47 -20.28 15.21
C THR A 476 10.75 -18.87 15.76
N VAL A 477 10.68 -17.83 14.92
CA VAL A 477 10.82 -16.43 15.35
C VAL A 477 9.75 -16.04 16.38
N TYR A 478 8.50 -16.48 16.19
CA TYR A 478 7.41 -16.22 17.15
C TYR A 478 7.65 -16.91 18.51
N VAL A 479 8.06 -18.18 18.52
CA VAL A 479 8.30 -18.93 19.78
C VAL A 479 9.50 -18.38 20.55
N VAL A 480 10.55 -17.95 19.85
CA VAL A 480 11.77 -17.38 20.46
C VAL A 480 11.57 -15.94 20.93
N TYR A 481 10.99 -15.07 20.09
CA TYR A 481 10.85 -13.63 20.34
C TYR A 481 9.41 -13.20 20.60
N GLY A 482 8.50 -13.38 19.63
CA GLY A 482 7.16 -12.77 19.63
C GLY A 482 6.35 -13.07 20.90
N ARG A 483 6.25 -14.35 21.25
CA ARG A 483 5.55 -14.85 22.46
C ARG A 483 6.11 -14.28 23.78
N ARG A 484 7.34 -13.75 23.79
CA ARG A 484 7.98 -13.13 24.96
C ARG A 484 7.87 -11.59 24.99
N LYS A 485 7.41 -10.95 23.92
CA LYS A 485 7.45 -9.48 23.73
C LYS A 485 6.15 -8.83 23.23
N SER A 486 5.16 -9.62 22.82
CA SER A 486 3.80 -9.17 22.52
C SER A 486 3.22 -8.27 23.63
N GLN A 487 2.62 -7.16 23.24
CA GLN A 487 1.92 -6.25 24.17
C GLN A 487 0.48 -6.69 24.47
N LEU A 488 -0.04 -7.73 23.83
CA LEU A 488 -1.45 -8.15 24.00
C LEU A 488 -1.82 -8.47 25.45
N ARG A 489 -0.85 -8.95 26.24
CA ARG A 489 -1.05 -9.17 27.67
C ARG A 489 -1.32 -7.86 28.42
N GLU A 490 -0.49 -6.86 28.19
CA GLU A 490 -0.55 -5.52 28.79
C GLU A 490 -1.82 -4.76 28.34
N LEU A 491 -2.19 -4.89 27.07
CA LEU A 491 -3.41 -4.31 26.47
C LEU A 491 -4.71 -4.95 27.01
N LEU A 492 -4.69 -6.24 27.36
CA LEU A 492 -5.85 -6.93 27.95
C LEU A 492 -5.92 -6.80 29.47
N GLU A 493 -4.78 -6.70 30.16
CA GLU A 493 -4.73 -6.40 31.59
C GLU A 493 -5.21 -4.96 31.86
N THR A 494 -4.87 -4.00 30.99
CA THR A 494 -5.46 -2.64 31.02
C THR A 494 -6.92 -2.61 30.56
N ALA A 495 -7.35 -3.42 29.60
CA ALA A 495 -8.78 -3.56 29.24
C ALA A 495 -9.62 -4.04 30.43
N ALA A 496 -9.13 -5.05 31.16
CA ALA A 496 -9.81 -5.64 32.30
C ALA A 496 -9.81 -4.75 33.56
N ALA A 497 -8.84 -3.83 33.67
CA ALA A 497 -8.82 -2.82 34.72
C ALA A 497 -9.88 -1.70 34.53
N GLY A 498 -10.44 -1.58 33.32
CA GLY A 498 -11.35 -0.49 32.95
C GLY A 498 -10.63 0.85 32.73
N PRO A 499 -11.36 1.92 32.38
CA PRO A 499 -10.81 3.26 32.44
C PRO A 499 -10.39 3.57 33.89
N PRO A 500 -9.26 4.26 34.13
CA PRO A 500 -8.88 4.63 35.47
C PRO A 500 -10.02 5.44 36.10
N LEU A 501 -10.50 5.00 37.26
CA LEU A 501 -11.42 5.78 38.07
C LEU A 501 -10.77 7.14 38.31
N MET A 502 -11.28 8.19 37.66
CA MET A 502 -10.86 9.55 38.00
C MET A 502 -11.08 9.71 39.50
N PRO A 503 -10.07 10.14 40.27
CA PRO A 503 -10.17 10.18 41.73
C PRO A 503 -11.42 10.98 42.08
N ALA A 504 -12.37 10.31 42.75
CA ALA A 504 -13.74 10.80 42.90
C ALA A 504 -13.68 12.25 43.38
N ALA A 505 -14.23 13.16 42.56
CA ALA A 505 -14.03 14.59 42.73
C ALA A 505 -14.32 14.96 44.18
N VAL A 506 -13.28 15.37 44.92
CA VAL A 506 -13.31 15.46 46.39
C VAL A 506 -14.55 16.26 46.76
N PRO A 507 -15.54 15.66 47.45
CA PRO A 507 -16.79 16.33 47.69
C PRO A 507 -16.48 17.60 48.45
N LEU A 508 -16.77 18.75 47.83
CA LEU A 508 -16.49 20.06 48.40
C LEU A 508 -17.28 20.13 49.71
N ALA A 509 -16.57 19.93 50.82
CA ALA A 509 -17.16 19.91 52.14
C ALA A 509 -17.87 21.25 52.34
N ALA A 510 -19.17 21.18 52.62
CA ALA A 510 -19.95 22.38 52.89
C ALA A 510 -19.26 23.19 54.00
N PRO A 511 -19.03 24.49 53.82
CA PRO A 511 -18.40 25.32 54.84
C PRO A 511 -19.11 25.14 56.19
N PRO A 512 -18.37 25.03 57.31
CA PRO A 512 -18.99 24.83 58.62
C PRO A 512 -19.95 25.98 58.92
N PRO A 513 -21.15 25.70 59.47
CA PRO A 513 -22.17 26.71 59.68
C PRO A 513 -21.65 27.83 60.60
N GLY A 514 -21.55 29.04 60.04
CA GLY A 514 -20.92 30.20 60.68
C GLY A 514 -19.88 30.90 59.81
N SER A 515 -19.40 30.29 58.71
CA SER A 515 -18.58 31.01 57.72
C SER A 515 -19.36 32.18 57.10
N PRO A 516 -18.84 33.43 57.11
CA PRO A 516 -19.53 34.56 56.50
C PRO A 516 -19.64 34.39 54.98
N PRO A 517 -20.71 34.91 54.34
CA PRO A 517 -20.85 34.87 52.89
C PRO A 517 -19.68 35.62 52.23
N ALA A 518 -19.11 35.05 51.17
CA ALA A 518 -18.02 35.68 50.44
C ALA A 518 -18.47 37.04 49.87
N ALA A 519 -17.80 38.11 50.30
CA ALA A 519 -18.19 39.47 49.94
C ALA A 519 -18.00 39.72 48.44
N ALA A 520 -19.11 39.93 47.72
CA ALA A 520 -19.07 40.31 46.31
C ALA A 520 -18.63 41.77 46.17
N THR A 521 -17.32 42.00 46.02
CA THR A 521 -16.77 43.33 45.71
C THR A 521 -17.14 43.75 44.29
N PRO A 522 -17.89 44.86 44.09
CA PRO A 522 -18.25 45.33 42.76
C PRO A 522 -17.08 46.09 42.11
N GLY A 523 -16.58 45.58 40.99
CA GLY A 523 -15.57 46.24 40.17
C GLY A 523 -14.11 45.87 40.52
N GLY A 524 -13.55 44.95 39.74
CA GLY A 524 -12.13 44.58 39.79
C GLY A 524 -11.78 43.68 38.60
N THR A 525 -10.73 44.01 37.85
CA THR A 525 -10.29 43.26 36.67
C THR A 525 -9.63 41.92 37.05
N PRO A 526 -9.64 40.91 36.16
CA PRO A 526 -9.23 39.55 36.51
C PRO A 526 -7.72 39.46 36.80
N VAL A 527 -7.39 39.04 38.03
CA VAL A 527 -6.00 38.80 38.47
C VAL A 527 -5.50 37.48 37.89
N ALA A 528 -4.31 37.50 37.28
CA ALA A 528 -3.68 36.31 36.70
C ALA A 528 -3.28 35.30 37.78
N ARG A 529 -3.55 34.01 37.54
CA ARG A 529 -3.12 32.90 38.41
C ARG A 529 -1.64 32.58 38.16
N SER A 530 -0.74 33.21 38.91
CA SER A 530 0.68 32.87 38.94
C SER A 530 0.93 31.51 39.61
N GLN A 531 2.10 30.92 39.33
CA GLN A 531 2.52 29.59 39.81
C GLN A 531 3.62 29.69 40.86
N THR A 532 3.61 28.75 41.81
CA THR A 532 4.78 28.30 42.57
C THR A 532 4.74 26.77 42.59
N THR A 533 5.55 26.05 41.80
CA THR A 533 6.98 25.70 41.96
C THR A 533 7.26 24.77 43.16
N GLY A 534 8.15 23.78 43.06
CA GLY A 534 9.09 23.42 41.98
C GLY A 534 9.01 21.94 41.51
N ALA A 535 10.03 21.41 40.82
CA ALA A 535 11.35 22.00 40.59
C ALA A 535 12.08 21.49 39.32
N PHE A 536 13.06 22.28 38.87
CA PHE A 536 14.12 22.02 37.88
C PHE A 536 13.72 21.75 36.40
N ALA A 537 14.41 22.29 35.39
CA ALA A 537 15.32 23.44 35.30
C ALA A 537 15.53 23.81 33.81
N ALA A 538 15.49 25.10 33.45
CA ALA A 538 15.93 25.59 32.13
C ALA A 538 16.12 27.12 32.09
N ASP A 539 17.26 27.58 31.58
CA ASP A 539 17.60 28.90 31.01
C ASP A 539 19.03 28.77 30.39
N PRO A 540 19.61 29.72 29.60
CA PRO A 540 19.19 31.12 29.42
C PRO A 540 19.13 31.63 27.94
N TYR A 541 18.88 32.95 27.83
CA TYR A 541 19.21 33.89 26.72
C TYR A 541 18.11 34.36 25.72
N HIS A 542 17.34 35.34 26.20
CA HIS A 542 17.04 36.65 25.56
C HIS A 542 16.97 36.82 24.03
N PHE A 543 15.89 37.51 23.60
CA PHE A 543 16.04 38.76 22.83
C PHE A 543 14.93 39.77 23.20
N SER A 544 15.18 41.07 22.99
CA SER A 544 14.27 42.15 23.40
C SER A 544 13.67 42.92 22.23
N THR A 545 12.43 43.39 22.38
CA THR A 545 11.75 44.32 21.46
C THR A 545 11.40 45.63 22.17
N ARG A 546 11.42 46.75 21.44
CA ARG A 546 11.07 48.09 21.95
C ARG A 546 9.59 48.42 21.66
N PRO A 547 8.94 49.26 22.47
CA PRO A 547 7.55 49.66 22.23
C PRO A 547 7.44 50.78 21.18
N GLY A 548 6.45 50.68 20.30
CA GLY A 548 6.00 51.79 19.45
C GLY A 548 5.76 51.44 17.97
N ASP A 549 4.63 50.81 17.66
CA ASP A 549 4.01 50.83 16.32
C ASP A 549 2.47 50.56 16.44
N PRO A 550 1.62 50.99 15.48
CA PRO A 550 0.16 50.96 15.62
C PRO A 550 -0.54 49.70 15.04
N TYR A 551 -1.72 49.38 15.58
CA TYR A 551 -2.64 48.33 15.06
C TYR A 551 -3.16 48.64 13.64
N PRO A 552 -3.50 47.60 12.85
CA PRO A 552 -4.93 47.29 12.67
C PRO A 552 -5.33 45.80 12.53
N SER A 553 -6.61 45.53 12.85
CA SER A 553 -7.51 44.48 12.34
C SER A 553 -7.18 42.96 12.42
N ASP A 554 -7.89 42.30 13.35
CA ASP A 554 -8.51 40.96 13.19
C ASP A 554 -9.64 40.99 12.10
N PRO A 555 -10.25 39.87 11.60
CA PRO A 555 -10.54 38.62 12.34
C PRO A 555 -10.40 37.26 11.60
N TYR A 556 -10.31 36.18 12.41
CA TYR A 556 -10.64 34.80 12.00
C TYR A 556 -12.13 34.46 12.21
N PRO A 557 -12.79 33.71 11.30
CA PRO A 557 -14.12 33.15 11.53
C PRO A 557 -14.13 31.63 11.85
N ASN A 558 -14.65 31.32 13.04
CA ASN A 558 -15.45 30.14 13.44
C ASN A 558 -14.94 28.69 13.21
N ASP A 559 -14.71 27.98 14.32
CA ASP A 559 -14.63 26.51 14.42
C ASP A 559 -16.00 25.93 14.87
N PRO A 560 -16.70 25.11 14.07
CA PRO A 560 -18.13 24.84 14.25
C PRO A 560 -18.45 23.57 15.08
N TYR A 561 -17.97 23.49 16.33
CA TYR A 561 -18.35 22.41 17.27
C TYR A 561 -18.53 22.88 18.73
N GLN A 562 -19.70 23.45 19.04
CA GLN A 562 -20.20 23.65 20.42
C GLN A 562 -21.71 23.41 20.50
N GLY A 563 -22.17 22.90 21.66
CA GLY A 563 -23.57 22.56 21.97
C GLY A 563 -24.00 21.14 21.48
N ASP A 564 -24.70 20.32 22.26
CA ASP A 564 -25.06 20.43 23.68
C ASP A 564 -25.28 19.02 24.32
N PRO A 565 -25.38 18.89 25.66
CA PRO A 565 -25.30 17.60 26.37
C PRO A 565 -26.65 16.98 26.80
N TYR A 566 -26.52 15.87 27.54
CA TYR A 566 -27.50 15.09 28.33
C TYR A 566 -28.04 13.79 27.73
N TYR A 567 -28.16 12.82 28.64
CA TYR A 567 -28.62 11.45 28.45
C TYR A 567 -29.59 11.17 29.60
N GLN A 568 -30.87 10.96 29.31
CA GLN A 568 -31.84 10.45 30.27
C GLN A 568 -32.92 9.73 29.46
N GLY A 569 -33.34 8.56 29.92
CA GLY A 569 -34.30 7.72 29.20
C GLY A 569 -35.46 7.32 30.10
N ASP A 570 -36.61 7.11 29.48
CA ASP A 570 -37.77 6.48 30.11
C ASP A 570 -38.61 5.74 29.04
N SER A 571 -39.73 5.15 29.45
CA SER A 571 -40.35 3.97 28.81
C SER A 571 -41.51 4.22 27.80
N TYR A 572 -41.73 3.18 26.96
CA TYR A 572 -42.83 2.91 26.00
C TYR A 572 -44.28 3.13 26.50
N PRO A 573 -45.37 3.08 25.66
CA PRO A 573 -45.49 2.68 24.23
C PRO A 573 -46.43 3.55 23.31
N SER A 574 -46.68 3.03 22.09
CA SER A 574 -47.93 3.05 21.27
C SER A 574 -48.30 4.21 20.29
N ASP A 575 -48.07 3.94 18.99
CA ASP A 575 -49.07 3.89 17.89
C ASP A 575 -49.66 5.22 17.28
N PRO A 576 -50.44 5.22 16.16
CA PRO A 576 -49.95 5.88 14.93
C PRO A 576 -50.98 6.79 14.17
N TYR A 577 -50.64 7.14 12.92
CA TYR A 577 -51.39 7.89 11.89
C TYR A 577 -51.53 9.43 12.02
N ARG A 578 -50.89 10.18 11.11
CA ARG A 578 -51.61 10.97 10.07
C ARG A 578 -50.70 11.62 9.00
N HIS A 579 -51.15 11.48 7.75
CA HIS A 579 -50.86 12.34 6.58
C HIS A 579 -52.18 13.09 6.21
N PRO A 580 -52.32 13.89 5.11
CA PRO A 580 -51.35 14.40 4.12
C PRO A 580 -51.38 15.98 4.01
N PRO A 581 -51.67 16.66 2.87
CA PRO A 581 -50.61 17.37 2.13
C PRO A 581 -50.93 18.83 1.73
N ARG A 582 -50.03 19.47 0.96
CA ARG A 582 -50.40 20.41 -0.12
C ARG A 582 -49.42 20.36 -1.30
N GLN A 583 -49.94 20.62 -2.50
CA GLN A 583 -49.26 20.65 -3.79
C GLN A 583 -49.90 21.73 -4.69
N SER A 584 -49.30 21.96 -5.87
CA SER A 584 -49.68 22.88 -6.98
C SER A 584 -49.55 24.40 -6.71
N GLY A 585 -49.14 25.22 -7.69
CA GLY A 585 -48.53 24.86 -8.99
C GLY A 585 -48.31 26.02 -9.99
N GLN A 586 -47.73 25.66 -11.15
CA GLN A 586 -47.72 26.37 -12.46
C GLN A 586 -46.80 27.60 -12.70
N GLN A 587 -46.50 27.81 -13.99
CA GLN A 587 -45.63 28.81 -14.68
C GLN A 587 -46.31 29.16 -16.04
N PRO A 588 -45.74 29.94 -17.00
CA PRO A 588 -44.81 31.09 -16.96
C PRO A 588 -45.58 32.35 -17.52
N PRO A 589 -45.33 33.03 -18.67
CA PRO A 589 -44.08 33.47 -19.35
C PRO A 589 -44.02 34.96 -19.84
N ALA A 590 -42.78 35.46 -19.97
CA ALA A 590 -42.23 36.35 -21.03
C ALA A 590 -42.79 37.77 -21.35
N GLN A 591 -41.85 38.73 -21.50
CA GLN A 591 -41.86 39.79 -22.53
C GLN A 591 -40.43 40.32 -22.80
N TYR A 592 -40.20 40.83 -24.02
CA TYR A 592 -38.98 41.51 -24.52
C TYR A 592 -39.39 42.83 -25.21
N PRO A 593 -38.45 43.78 -25.43
CA PRO A 593 -38.32 44.33 -26.79
C PRO A 593 -36.86 44.54 -27.26
N THR A 594 -36.71 45.02 -28.49
CA THR A 594 -35.48 45.00 -29.34
C THR A 594 -34.95 46.39 -29.73
N GLY A 595 -33.69 46.47 -30.20
CA GLY A 595 -33.06 47.64 -30.84
C GLY A 595 -31.73 47.26 -31.53
N GLN A 596 -31.28 48.01 -32.56
CA GLN A 596 -30.19 47.59 -33.48
C GLN A 596 -29.09 48.67 -33.76
N PRO A 597 -27.94 48.31 -34.39
CA PRO A 597 -26.69 49.11 -34.46
C PRO A 597 -26.55 49.94 -35.77
N PRO A 598 -25.36 50.53 -36.10
CA PRO A 598 -24.38 49.80 -36.95
C PRO A 598 -22.87 50.20 -36.85
N THR A 599 -21.98 49.36 -37.45
CA THR A 599 -20.61 49.67 -37.98
C THR A 599 -19.50 50.21 -37.05
N GLY A 600 -18.19 49.98 -37.29
CA GLY A 600 -17.50 49.15 -38.29
C GLY A 600 -15.97 49.38 -38.35
N GLN A 601 -15.28 48.65 -39.24
CA GLN A 601 -13.84 48.73 -39.62
C GLN A 601 -12.75 48.17 -38.66
N SER A 602 -11.61 47.83 -39.27
CA SER A 602 -10.54 46.94 -38.80
C SER A 602 -9.14 47.54 -39.06
N LEU A 603 -8.09 47.02 -38.38
CA LEU A 603 -6.75 46.64 -38.90
C LEU A 603 -5.56 46.83 -37.91
N THR A 604 -4.67 45.82 -37.83
CA THR A 604 -3.21 45.88 -37.48
C THR A 604 -2.74 46.44 -36.10
N GLY A 605 -1.59 46.04 -35.52
CA GLY A 605 -0.60 44.98 -35.84
C GLY A 605 0.72 45.06 -35.00
N ARG A 606 1.51 43.97 -34.99
CA ARG A 606 2.97 43.79 -34.65
C ARG A 606 3.62 44.44 -33.37
N PHE A 607 4.19 43.58 -32.49
CA PHE A 607 5.64 43.40 -32.09
C PHE A 607 6.65 44.60 -32.02
N PRO A 608 7.85 44.52 -31.35
CA PRO A 608 8.41 43.61 -30.30
C PRO A 608 9.40 44.23 -29.22
N SER A 609 9.93 43.39 -28.30
CA SER A 609 11.33 43.28 -27.74
C SER A 609 12.18 44.45 -27.14
N GLY A 610 12.95 44.14 -26.06
CA GLY A 610 14.24 44.77 -25.62
C GLY A 610 14.28 45.09 -24.10
N GLN A 611 15.21 44.66 -23.21
CA GLN A 611 16.69 44.52 -23.10
C GLN A 611 17.46 45.71 -22.47
N TYR A 612 18.02 45.51 -21.27
CA TYR A 612 19.27 46.06 -20.65
C TYR A 612 19.63 45.11 -19.46
N SER A 613 20.86 44.60 -19.22
CA SER A 613 22.13 45.21 -18.77
C SER A 613 22.12 45.61 -17.28
N SER A 614 23.13 45.35 -16.41
CA SER A 614 24.39 44.55 -16.47
C SER A 614 25.08 44.45 -15.08
N ASP A 615 25.86 43.39 -14.83
CA ASP A 615 26.90 43.28 -13.77
C ASP A 615 28.13 44.21 -14.07
N PRO A 616 29.16 44.45 -13.20
CA PRO A 616 29.70 43.56 -12.13
C PRO A 616 30.31 44.20 -10.83
N TYR A 617 30.85 43.33 -9.94
CA TYR A 617 31.91 43.53 -8.91
C TYR A 617 31.75 44.56 -7.74
N GLN A 618 31.68 44.06 -6.49
CA GLN A 618 32.81 44.06 -5.51
C GLN A 618 32.47 43.27 -4.22
N SER A 619 33.41 43.15 -3.26
CA SER A 619 33.52 41.98 -2.37
C SER A 619 33.91 42.23 -0.90
N THR A 620 33.21 41.54 0.03
CA THR A 620 33.67 41.15 1.41
C THR A 620 33.96 42.30 2.42
N PRO A 621 34.19 42.05 3.74
CA PRO A 621 34.29 40.78 4.49
C PRO A 621 33.38 40.65 5.75
N ARG A 622 33.42 39.46 6.39
CA ARG A 622 32.92 39.23 7.76
C ARG A 622 33.99 39.57 8.81
N ARG A 623 33.57 39.80 10.07
CA ARG A 623 34.42 39.68 11.27
C ARG A 623 33.70 38.87 12.37
N PRO A 624 34.43 38.20 13.29
CA PRO A 624 33.86 37.30 14.30
C PRO A 624 33.62 37.99 15.66
N SER A 625 32.99 37.26 16.59
CA SER A 625 32.95 37.53 18.04
C SER A 625 33.29 36.24 18.81
N PRO A 626 33.97 36.28 19.98
CA PRO A 626 34.59 35.09 20.57
C PRO A 626 33.89 34.52 21.82
N TYR A 627 34.50 33.43 22.34
CA TYR A 627 34.28 32.68 23.58
C TYR A 627 33.35 31.43 23.56
N ASP A 628 34.04 30.32 23.29
CA ASP A 628 33.86 28.92 23.68
C ASP A 628 33.70 28.74 25.22
N PRO A 629 33.16 27.64 25.78
CA PRO A 629 33.81 26.32 25.76
C PRO A 629 32.91 25.11 25.40
N TYR A 630 33.30 24.29 24.41
CA TYR A 630 33.58 22.83 24.54
C TYR A 630 33.67 22.13 23.15
N ASP A 631 34.84 22.18 22.49
CA ASP A 631 35.24 21.20 21.47
C ASP A 631 36.73 20.81 21.63
N PRO A 632 37.07 19.55 21.99
CA PRO A 632 38.42 19.18 22.41
C PRO A 632 39.28 18.46 21.35
N TYR A 633 39.11 18.73 20.04
CA TYR A 633 39.97 18.14 18.98
C TYR A 633 40.36 19.12 17.84
N ALA A 634 41.27 20.04 18.13
CA ALA A 634 42.10 20.69 17.12
C ALA A 634 43.44 21.16 17.74
N ASP A 635 44.57 20.63 17.21
CA ASP A 635 45.66 21.42 16.60
C ASP A 635 46.95 20.60 16.45
N GLU A 636 47.39 20.41 15.20
CA GLU A 636 48.79 20.12 14.84
C GLU A 636 49.33 21.30 14.03
N PRO A 637 50.48 21.89 14.40
CA PRO A 637 51.13 22.92 13.60
C PRO A 637 52.49 22.46 13.02
N GLY A 638 52.60 22.49 11.68
CA GLY A 638 53.82 22.84 10.92
C GLY A 638 55.10 21.98 11.02
N GLU A 639 55.58 21.52 9.85
CA GLU A 639 57.00 21.23 9.58
C GLU A 639 57.86 22.50 9.85
N GLU A 640 59.15 22.49 10.17
CA GLU A 640 60.30 21.57 9.95
C GLU A 640 61.30 21.74 11.16
N ASN A 641 62.33 20.93 11.46
CA ASN A 641 62.97 19.78 10.82
C ASN A 641 63.47 18.71 11.87
N PRO A 642 64.77 18.33 12.12
CA PRO A 642 65.07 17.07 12.83
C PRO A 642 65.95 17.19 14.11
N ASP A 643 66.43 16.04 14.59
CA ASP A 643 67.47 15.75 15.59
C ASP A 643 67.32 16.31 17.03
N PRO A 644 67.35 15.39 18.02
CA PRO A 644 68.57 15.30 18.83
C PRO A 644 68.96 13.88 19.33
N PRO A 645 70.28 13.60 19.43
CA PRO A 645 70.87 12.71 20.44
C PRO A 645 71.55 13.52 21.59
N PRO A 646 72.00 12.91 22.70
CA PRO A 646 71.51 13.37 24.01
C PRO A 646 72.58 13.73 25.06
N ALA A 647 72.10 13.88 26.32
CA ALA A 647 72.81 13.81 27.61
C ALA A 647 73.15 15.14 28.33
N GLY A 648 73.17 15.05 29.67
CA GLY A 648 73.43 16.15 30.61
C GLY A 648 72.17 16.96 30.98
N GLY A 649 71.96 17.37 32.23
CA GLY A 649 72.68 17.01 33.47
C GLY A 649 72.61 18.07 34.56
N ARG A 650 71.88 17.77 35.66
CA ARG A 650 71.90 18.45 36.98
C ARG A 650 71.55 19.96 37.07
N HIS A 651 70.51 20.22 37.87
CA HIS A 651 70.36 21.36 38.80
C HIS A 651 70.46 22.82 38.32
N ARG A 652 69.30 23.51 38.45
CA ARG A 652 69.12 24.82 39.10
C ARG A 652 70.07 25.97 38.71
N ARG A 653 69.51 26.96 38.04
CA ARG A 653 68.97 28.12 38.79
C ARG A 653 67.58 28.48 38.31
#